data_AF-A0A2M7SNZ2-F1
#
_entry.id   AF-A0A2M7SNZ2-F1
#
_cell.length_a   1.000
_cell.length_b   1.000
_cell.length_c   1.000
_cell.angle_alpha   90.00
_cell.angle_beta   90.00
_cell.angle_gamma   90.00
#
_symmetry.space_group_name_H-M   'P 1'
#
loop_
_entity.id
_entity.type
_entity.pdbx_description
1 polymer ?
#
loop_
_entity_poly.entity_id
_entity_poly.type
_entity_poly.pdbx_seq_one_letter_code
_entity_poly.pdbx_strand_id
1 'polypeptide(L)'
;MNWKQTVSSDNDYIFRYRIDEANNKEGGKCNSRLDLVKKHLQSILDIVIPCSGDSEIRIDGFKLMNDRSLIHGLYDQDNESAASSGRKILESPLFREAMRESGGGERNGQGSSFRSIKNAALYEPTVEYIQRLLQGLLDLVELESHGKIVKVDAFRLKDLSQWVEESSCDPADMLGYLATRCNCNCVFCYNKGCPPSLALTNPSKSPDEEFREVQTRLKYFYPEKKKNLFTSLGSSFEAFIHPHFREVLQEVRKKSDKLIRITTNGSTLTEEMIDYLLGFNPLHLDVALHSSSTHRRQRLMHDKTPEIAIKSLPLLRKAGIPYNIVIVPWPDGSPEEMLDDMEKTIDYADENDAHLVEISLPGYSKYFSERELFDHDFTWEAIARKVKDIRYKYQVPIVIRPAMYEERLFCNQKNLPEVIGIVKGSPGSDSSLQPGDILTKIGSNVIHNRPQARTLLSILQKNEIESVAIEVLRKGRTLDLLLNLNKTSYPYSRDIDTHLGIIFMGTGLRGGYLESLEYLIEKKGAKNILFLTSILIKPLLEKVMLESPFFRGRAIDIKVAVPPNRFLGGNICMGDLLVVQDYIDYIKDYINSTDVKPDLVVIPSSPFNLSGWGRDLTGRVYMDIERETEVPVEILECQTIYD
;
A
#
# COMPACT_ATOMS: atom_id res chain seq x y z
N MET A 1 28.13 20.90 1.07
CA MET A 1 28.25 22.25 0.44
C MET A 1 28.12 23.28 1.55
N ASN A 2 29.15 24.09 1.79
CA ASN A 2 29.21 25.13 2.83
C ASN A 2 27.95 26.00 2.82
N TRP A 3 27.15 25.96 3.88
CA TRP A 3 26.27 27.06 4.25
C TRP A 3 27.15 28.20 4.74
N LYS A 4 27.78 28.91 3.80
CA LYS A 4 28.23 30.26 4.08
C LYS A 4 26.98 31.09 4.24
N GLN A 5 26.89 31.78 5.37
CA GLN A 5 26.07 32.97 5.53
C GLN A 5 26.04 33.73 4.21
N THR A 6 24.84 33.93 3.69
CA THR A 6 24.58 34.97 2.71
C THR A 6 24.97 36.29 3.34
N VAL A 7 26.22 36.68 3.13
CA VAL A 7 26.59 38.09 3.08
C VAL A 7 25.82 38.63 1.88
N SER A 8 24.65 39.20 2.16
CA SER A 8 24.06 40.21 1.30
C SER A 8 25.16 41.25 1.09
N SER A 9 25.72 41.33 -0.11
CA SER A 9 26.42 42.54 -0.48
C SER A 9 25.34 43.64 -0.49
N ASP A 10 25.57 44.75 0.22
CA ASP A 10 24.62 45.86 0.32
C ASP A 10 24.36 46.59 -1.03
N ASN A 11 24.73 45.97 -2.17
CA ASN A 11 24.62 46.55 -3.51
C ASN A 11 24.24 45.57 -4.64
N ASP A 12 23.80 44.33 -4.35
CA ASP A 12 23.27 43.46 -5.41
C ASP A 12 21.82 43.82 -5.80
N TYR A 13 21.58 43.99 -7.10
CA TYR A 13 20.24 44.17 -7.65
C TYR A 13 19.40 42.89 -7.46
N ILE A 14 18.34 42.98 -6.64
CA ILE A 14 17.40 41.87 -6.41
C ILE A 14 16.48 41.72 -7.63
N PHE A 15 16.62 40.59 -8.33
CA PHE A 15 15.66 40.15 -9.34
C PHE A 15 14.31 39.80 -8.68
N ARG A 16 13.42 40.80 -8.59
CA ARG A 16 12.02 40.63 -8.18
C ARG A 16 11.17 40.53 -9.45
N TYR A 17 10.50 39.40 -9.64
CA TYR A 17 9.53 39.22 -10.72
C TYR A 17 8.11 39.28 -10.14
N ARG A 18 7.25 39.95 -10.90
CA ARG A 18 5.84 40.19 -10.57
C ARG A 18 5.03 38.94 -10.93
N ILE A 19 4.17 38.48 -10.02
CA ILE A 19 3.16 37.47 -10.31
C ILE A 19 2.07 38.17 -11.13
N ASP A 20 1.96 37.89 -12.43
CA ASP A 20 0.79 38.22 -13.24
C ASP A 20 0.50 37.02 -14.16
N GLU A 21 -0.72 36.48 -14.13
CA GLU A 21 -1.34 35.84 -15.30
C GLU A 21 -2.88 35.70 -15.13
N ALA A 22 -3.59 36.81 -15.36
CA ALA A 22 -4.89 36.82 -16.01
C ALA A 22 -5.04 38.18 -16.72
N ASN A 23 -5.24 38.17 -18.03
CA ASN A 23 -5.61 39.36 -18.81
C ASN A 23 -7.00 39.85 -18.37
N ASN A 24 -7.06 40.64 -17.29
CA ASN A 24 -8.18 41.52 -17.02
C ASN A 24 -7.68 42.95 -17.10
N LYS A 25 -7.90 43.56 -18.27
CA LYS A 25 -8.00 45.01 -18.37
C LYS A 25 -9.20 45.43 -17.54
N GLU A 26 -8.99 45.70 -16.26
CA GLU A 26 -9.73 46.70 -15.50
C GLU A 26 -8.96 47.03 -14.21
N GLY A 27 -8.53 48.28 -14.12
CA GLY A 27 -7.72 48.78 -13.03
C GLY A 27 -8.51 48.89 -11.74
N GLY A 28 -8.35 47.92 -10.85
CA GLY A 28 -8.72 48.03 -9.44
C GLY A 28 -7.47 48.03 -8.57
N LYS A 29 -7.22 49.13 -7.86
CA LYS A 29 -6.21 49.21 -6.78
C LYS A 29 -6.43 48.08 -5.78
N CYS A 30 -5.59 47.05 -5.80
CA CYS A 30 -5.56 46.00 -4.77
C CYS A 30 -4.85 46.57 -3.52
N ASN A 31 -5.55 47.38 -2.72
CA ASN A 31 -4.95 48.18 -1.66
C ASN A 31 -5.55 47.94 -0.26
N SER A 32 -6.46 46.96 -0.09
CA SER A 32 -7.08 46.70 1.21
C SER A 32 -6.94 45.24 1.66
N ARG A 33 -6.90 45.02 2.99
CA ARG A 33 -6.98 43.68 3.59
C ARG A 33 -8.22 42.91 3.11
N LEU A 34 -9.28 43.63 2.77
CA LEU A 34 -10.52 43.10 2.21
C LEU A 34 -10.29 42.46 0.83
N ASP A 35 -9.51 43.10 -0.06
CA ASP A 35 -9.22 42.56 -1.40
C ASP A 35 -8.44 41.25 -1.32
N LEU A 36 -7.53 41.14 -0.35
CA LEU A 36 -6.76 39.92 -0.09
C LEU A 36 -7.69 38.78 0.35
N VAL A 37 -8.57 39.03 1.32
CA VAL A 37 -9.57 38.04 1.80
C VAL A 37 -10.52 37.64 0.67
N LYS A 38 -11.02 38.61 -0.11
CA LYS A 38 -11.88 38.35 -1.28
C LYS A 38 -11.20 37.46 -2.30
N LYS A 39 -9.96 37.77 -2.70
CA LYS A 39 -9.19 36.96 -3.66
C LYS A 39 -8.89 35.55 -3.14
N HIS A 40 -8.47 35.40 -1.89
CA HIS A 40 -8.25 34.07 -1.31
C HIS A 40 -9.53 33.24 -1.25
N LEU A 41 -10.65 33.85 -0.87
CA LEU A 41 -11.93 33.16 -0.83
C LEU A 41 -12.38 32.74 -2.24
N GLN A 42 -12.25 33.61 -3.24
CA GLN A 42 -12.49 33.25 -4.65
C GLN A 42 -11.62 32.07 -5.09
N SER A 43 -10.30 32.13 -4.87
CA SER A 43 -9.37 31.06 -5.30
C SER A 43 -9.69 29.71 -4.65
N ILE A 44 -10.13 29.70 -3.39
CA ILE A 44 -10.57 28.45 -2.74
C ILE A 44 -11.91 27.97 -3.31
N LEU A 45 -12.89 28.86 -3.52
CA LEU A 45 -14.19 28.50 -4.11
C LEU A 45 -14.12 28.10 -5.60
N ASP A 46 -13.00 28.40 -6.27
CA ASP A 46 -12.73 27.92 -7.62
C ASP A 46 -12.42 26.41 -7.64
N ILE A 47 -11.87 25.86 -6.56
CA ILE A 47 -11.47 24.45 -6.45
C ILE A 47 -12.40 23.61 -5.58
N VAL A 48 -13.13 24.22 -4.64
CA VAL A 48 -14.08 23.52 -3.76
C VAL A 48 -15.47 24.13 -3.76
N ILE A 49 -16.45 23.30 -3.38
CA ILE A 49 -17.81 23.72 -3.10
C ILE A 49 -18.08 23.55 -1.60
N PRO A 50 -18.36 24.64 -0.87
CA PRO A 50 -18.74 24.57 0.54
C PRO A 50 -20.04 23.82 0.76
N CYS A 51 -20.15 23.14 1.90
CA CYS A 51 -21.33 22.38 2.30
C CYS A 51 -21.77 22.72 3.74
N SER A 52 -23.07 22.53 4.00
CA SER A 52 -23.66 22.45 5.34
C SER A 52 -24.29 21.07 5.47
N GLY A 53 -23.65 20.18 6.22
CA GLY A 53 -23.98 18.75 6.16
C GLY A 53 -23.81 18.23 4.72
N ASP A 54 -24.81 17.52 4.21
CA ASP A 54 -24.79 16.95 2.85
C ASP A 54 -25.22 17.94 1.75
N SER A 55 -25.59 19.17 2.12
CA SER A 55 -26.11 20.17 1.19
C SER A 55 -25.02 21.12 0.69
N GLU A 56 -24.89 21.23 -0.63
CA GLU A 56 -24.02 22.21 -1.28
C GLU A 56 -24.54 23.63 -1.05
N ILE A 57 -23.63 24.56 -0.74
CA ILE A 57 -23.96 25.96 -0.55
C ILE A 57 -23.22 26.80 -1.59
N ARG A 58 -23.98 27.56 -2.37
CA ARG A 58 -23.41 28.56 -3.28
C ARG A 58 -23.14 29.84 -2.50
N ILE A 59 -21.87 30.19 -2.36
CA ILE A 59 -21.45 31.42 -1.69
C ILE A 59 -21.38 32.55 -2.72
N ASP A 60 -22.08 33.65 -2.46
CA ASP A 60 -22.12 34.84 -3.31
C ASP A 60 -21.57 36.10 -2.63
N GLY A 61 -21.38 36.06 -1.30
CA GLY A 61 -20.78 37.16 -0.54
C GLY A 61 -20.19 36.74 0.80
N PHE A 62 -19.61 37.70 1.51
CA PHE A 62 -19.13 37.53 2.87
C PHE A 62 -19.20 38.84 3.67
N LYS A 63 -19.22 38.72 5.00
CA LYS A 63 -19.07 39.83 5.96
C LYS A 63 -17.77 39.64 6.74
N LEU A 64 -17.09 40.72 7.09
CA LEU A 64 -15.94 40.63 7.97
C LEU A 64 -16.40 40.50 9.42
N MET A 65 -15.71 39.67 10.22
CA MET A 65 -16.07 39.46 11.62
C MET A 65 -15.98 40.74 12.47
N ASN A 66 -15.10 41.67 12.09
CA ASN A 66 -14.94 42.97 12.74
C ASN A 66 -15.88 44.07 12.18
N ASP A 67 -16.61 43.81 11.10
CA ASP A 67 -17.63 44.69 10.53
C ASP A 67 -18.75 43.85 9.90
N ARG A 68 -19.70 43.45 10.75
CA ARG A 68 -20.85 42.63 10.35
C ARG A 68 -21.95 43.42 9.65
N SER A 69 -21.80 44.74 9.54
CA SER A 69 -22.81 45.63 8.98
C SER A 69 -22.77 45.70 7.46
N LEU A 70 -21.65 45.32 6.85
CA LEU A 70 -21.38 45.50 5.43
C LEU A 70 -21.18 44.16 4.72
N ILE A 71 -21.93 43.94 3.64
CA ILE A 71 -21.86 42.73 2.81
C ILE A 71 -20.93 43.01 1.63
N HIS A 72 -19.97 42.12 1.42
CA HIS A 72 -19.04 42.16 0.30
C HIS A 72 -19.38 41.07 -0.71
N GLY A 73 -19.78 41.47 -1.93
CA GLY A 73 -20.03 40.54 -3.03
C GLY A 73 -18.74 39.88 -3.51
N LEU A 74 -18.77 38.56 -3.70
CA LEU A 74 -17.62 37.79 -4.19
C LEU A 74 -17.44 37.90 -5.70
N TYR A 75 -18.52 37.96 -6.46
CA TYR A 75 -18.48 38.06 -7.92
C TYR A 75 -19.19 39.34 -8.35
N ASP A 76 -18.65 40.01 -9.36
CA ASP A 76 -19.31 41.19 -9.91
C ASP A 76 -20.59 40.77 -10.66
N GLN A 77 -21.63 41.58 -10.58
CA GLN A 77 -23.00 41.25 -11.01
C GLN A 77 -23.14 40.95 -12.52
N ASP A 78 -22.09 41.15 -13.33
CA ASP A 78 -22.13 40.92 -14.79
C ASP A 78 -21.79 39.47 -15.21
N ASN A 79 -21.31 38.62 -14.30
CA ASN A 79 -20.91 37.23 -14.61
C ASN A 79 -22.03 36.18 -14.51
N GLU A 80 -23.29 36.58 -14.26
CA GLU A 80 -24.43 35.64 -14.25
C GLU A 80 -24.72 35.02 -15.62
N SER A 81 -24.17 35.57 -16.71
CA SER A 81 -24.39 35.07 -18.08
C SER A 81 -23.55 33.83 -18.43
N ALA A 82 -22.38 33.63 -17.81
CA ALA A 82 -21.51 32.47 -18.06
C ALA A 82 -21.94 31.19 -17.32
N ALA A 83 -22.75 31.31 -16.26
CA ALA A 83 -23.31 30.18 -15.50
C ALA A 83 -24.44 29.42 -16.25
N SER A 84 -24.83 29.88 -17.43
CA SER A 84 -25.88 29.25 -18.26
C SER A 84 -25.37 28.12 -19.16
N SER A 85 -24.04 27.96 -19.33
CA SER A 85 -23.45 26.94 -20.22
C SER A 85 -23.33 25.54 -19.57
N GLY A 86 -23.38 25.45 -18.23
CA GLY A 86 -23.43 24.17 -17.49
C GLY A 86 -24.83 23.52 -17.45
N ARG A 87 -25.88 24.22 -17.90
CA ARG A 87 -27.27 23.71 -17.87
C ARG A 87 -27.57 22.60 -18.88
N LYS A 88 -26.70 22.36 -19.87
CA LYS A 88 -27.00 21.41 -20.96
C LYS A 88 -26.59 19.94 -20.73
N ILE A 89 -25.96 19.60 -19.60
CA ILE A 89 -25.54 18.21 -19.32
C ILE A 89 -26.44 17.53 -18.25
N LEU A 90 -27.32 18.28 -17.58
CA LEU A 90 -28.16 17.80 -16.48
C LEU A 90 -29.61 17.42 -16.87
N GLU A 91 -29.95 17.44 -18.16
CA GLU A 91 -31.28 17.03 -18.66
C GLU A 91 -31.24 15.71 -19.45
N SER A 92 -30.53 14.70 -18.94
CA SER A 92 -30.70 13.33 -19.42
C SER A 92 -31.93 12.69 -18.72
N PRO A 93 -32.87 12.07 -19.46
CA PRO A 93 -34.06 11.43 -18.88
C PRO A 93 -33.77 10.37 -17.81
N LEU A 94 -32.57 9.77 -17.84
CA LEU A 94 -32.10 8.75 -16.88
C LEU A 94 -31.94 9.26 -15.44
N PHE A 95 -31.82 10.58 -15.23
CA PHE A 95 -31.63 11.16 -13.88
C PHE A 95 -32.95 11.43 -13.14
N ARG A 96 -34.09 11.52 -13.84
CA ARG A 96 -35.39 11.86 -13.24
C ARG A 96 -36.11 10.67 -12.61
N GLU A 97 -35.80 9.44 -13.01
CA GLU A 97 -36.41 8.24 -12.41
C GLU A 97 -35.78 7.86 -11.06
N ALA A 98 -34.49 8.15 -10.85
CA ALA A 98 -33.81 7.86 -9.58
C ALA A 98 -34.24 8.74 -8.39
N MET A 99 -34.89 9.88 -8.63
CA MET A 99 -35.28 10.84 -7.58
C MET A 99 -36.73 10.74 -7.11
N ARG A 100 -37.57 9.91 -7.74
CA ARG A 100 -39.01 9.84 -7.41
C ARG A 100 -39.38 8.84 -6.31
N GLU A 101 -38.45 8.02 -5.83
CA GLU A 101 -38.75 7.01 -4.80
C GLU A 101 -38.26 7.35 -3.38
N SER A 102 -37.69 8.53 -3.14
CA SER A 102 -37.24 8.95 -1.80
C SER A 102 -38.21 9.94 -1.16
N GLY A 103 -39.43 9.48 -0.89
CA GLY A 103 -40.45 10.24 -0.17
C GLY A 103 -40.23 10.23 1.36
N GLY A 104 -39.94 11.42 1.90
CA GLY A 104 -40.38 11.94 3.21
C GLY A 104 -40.40 11.02 4.42
N GLY A 105 -39.39 11.15 5.29
CA GLY A 105 -39.45 10.75 6.69
C GLY A 105 -38.34 11.42 7.48
N GLU A 106 -38.71 12.33 8.39
CA GLU A 106 -37.80 12.94 9.35
C GLU A 106 -37.04 11.84 10.13
N ARG A 107 -35.73 11.72 9.90
CA ARG A 107 -34.85 10.90 10.73
C ARG A 107 -33.93 11.81 11.52
N ASN A 108 -34.13 11.77 12.84
CA ASN A 108 -33.23 12.31 13.85
C ASN A 108 -31.79 11.83 13.61
N GLY A 109 -30.83 12.74 13.83
CA GLY A 109 -29.43 12.58 13.47
C GLY A 109 -28.75 11.32 13.99
N GLN A 110 -28.21 10.55 13.04
CA GLN A 110 -27.13 9.57 13.24
C GLN A 110 -26.33 9.44 11.93
N GLY A 111 -25.07 9.91 11.95
CA GLY A 111 -23.99 9.54 11.03
C GLY A 111 -23.87 10.33 9.72
N SER A 112 -23.16 11.46 9.71
CA SER A 112 -22.76 12.12 8.44
C SER A 112 -21.63 11.34 7.76
N SER A 113 -21.75 11.03 6.47
CA SER A 113 -20.86 10.16 5.66
C SER A 113 -19.56 10.82 5.17
N PHE A 114 -19.05 11.80 5.91
CA PHE A 114 -17.85 12.55 5.52
C PHE A 114 -16.58 11.68 5.51
N ARG A 115 -15.65 12.06 4.63
CA ARG A 115 -14.32 11.44 4.56
C ARG A 115 -13.46 11.82 5.75
N SER A 116 -12.63 10.87 6.19
CA SER A 116 -11.57 11.15 7.17
C SER A 116 -10.53 12.06 6.53
N ILE A 117 -10.39 13.28 7.07
CA ILE A 117 -9.33 14.20 6.61
C ILE A 117 -7.94 13.62 6.88
N LYS A 118 -7.77 12.82 7.94
CA LYS A 118 -6.50 12.13 8.23
C LYS A 118 -6.15 11.12 7.14
N ASN A 119 -7.14 10.37 6.65
CA ASN A 119 -6.95 9.45 5.54
C ASN A 119 -6.63 10.18 4.23
N ALA A 120 -7.36 11.25 3.94
CA ALA A 120 -7.04 12.09 2.79
C ALA A 120 -5.63 12.67 2.92
N ALA A 121 -5.23 13.16 4.10
CA ALA A 121 -3.90 13.72 4.34
C ALA A 121 -2.75 12.73 4.16
N LEU A 122 -3.01 11.43 4.27
CA LEU A 122 -2.02 10.40 3.97
C LEU A 122 -1.77 10.36 2.47
N TYR A 123 -2.80 10.18 1.65
CA TYR A 123 -2.66 9.94 0.20
C TYR A 123 -2.63 11.23 -0.64
N GLU A 124 -3.31 12.28 -0.20
CA GLU A 124 -3.48 13.56 -0.86
C GLU A 124 -3.50 14.72 0.19
N PRO A 125 -2.32 15.15 0.66
CA PRO A 125 -2.19 16.18 1.69
C PRO A 125 -2.68 17.56 1.24
N THR A 126 -2.85 17.82 -0.05
CA THR A 126 -3.40 19.11 -0.50
C THR A 126 -4.86 19.29 -0.09
N VAL A 127 -5.63 18.21 0.10
CA VAL A 127 -6.99 18.27 0.64
C VAL A 127 -7.00 18.76 2.09
N GLU A 128 -6.05 18.30 2.92
CA GLU A 128 -5.87 18.82 4.29
C GLU A 128 -5.46 20.28 4.28
N TYR A 129 -4.57 20.67 3.37
CA TYR A 129 -4.16 22.06 3.20
C TYR A 129 -5.35 22.97 2.86
N ILE A 130 -6.20 22.56 1.91
CA ILE A 130 -7.43 23.29 1.54
C ILE A 130 -8.36 23.43 2.75
N GLN A 131 -8.55 22.37 3.53
CA GLN A 131 -9.37 22.43 4.75
C GLN A 131 -8.83 23.50 5.71
N ARG A 132 -7.52 23.50 5.98
CA ARG A 132 -6.89 24.46 6.90
C ARG A 132 -7.01 25.90 6.39
N LEU A 133 -6.84 26.12 5.09
CA LEU A 133 -7.03 27.42 4.48
C LEU A 133 -8.49 27.90 4.60
N LEU A 134 -9.46 27.03 4.30
CA LEU A 134 -10.87 27.36 4.41
C LEU A 134 -11.24 27.69 5.87
N GLN A 135 -10.78 26.89 6.83
CA GLN A 135 -10.99 27.15 8.25
C GLN A 135 -10.40 28.50 8.67
N GLY A 136 -9.16 28.79 8.27
CA GLY A 136 -8.51 30.06 8.58
C GLY A 136 -9.24 31.28 7.97
N LEU A 137 -9.88 31.13 6.81
CA LEU A 137 -10.74 32.18 6.26
C LEU A 137 -12.06 32.31 7.04
N LEU A 138 -12.70 31.20 7.38
CA LEU A 138 -13.95 31.18 8.15
C LEU A 138 -13.80 31.80 9.56
N ASP A 139 -12.59 31.80 10.11
CA ASP A 139 -12.29 32.51 11.38
C ASP A 139 -12.33 34.05 11.22
N LEU A 140 -12.24 34.55 9.98
CA LEU A 140 -12.20 35.99 9.66
C LEU A 140 -13.52 36.50 9.05
N VAL A 141 -14.35 35.63 8.49
CA VAL A 141 -15.55 36.01 7.71
C VAL A 141 -16.80 35.20 8.06
N GLU A 142 -17.96 35.83 7.92
CA GLU A 142 -19.25 35.13 7.83
C GLU A 142 -19.63 35.02 6.35
N LEU A 143 -19.85 33.80 5.85
CA LEU A 143 -20.22 33.57 4.45
C LEU A 143 -21.71 33.83 4.23
N GLU A 144 -22.06 34.31 3.03
CA GLU A 144 -23.44 34.52 2.62
C GLU A 144 -23.82 33.75 1.35
N SER A 145 -25.09 33.37 1.31
CA SER A 145 -25.77 32.83 0.13
C SER A 145 -27.13 33.52 0.00
N HIS A 146 -27.35 34.21 -1.12
CA HIS A 146 -28.57 34.95 -1.40
C HIS A 146 -28.94 35.94 -0.28
N GLY A 147 -27.94 36.64 0.25
CA GLY A 147 -28.09 37.64 1.31
C GLY A 147 -28.43 37.07 2.69
N LYS A 148 -28.30 35.76 2.89
CA LYS A 148 -28.44 35.10 4.19
C LYS A 148 -27.09 34.53 4.62
N ILE A 149 -26.76 34.72 5.89
CA ILE A 149 -25.58 34.09 6.50
C ILE A 149 -25.78 32.57 6.47
N VAL A 150 -24.75 31.87 6.00
CA VAL A 150 -24.71 30.41 5.89
C VAL A 150 -23.57 29.86 6.74
N LYS A 151 -23.82 28.75 7.43
CA LYS A 151 -22.80 28.02 8.15
C LYS A 151 -22.19 26.99 7.20
N VAL A 152 -20.88 27.01 7.06
CA VAL A 152 -20.13 25.99 6.31
C VAL A 152 -19.41 25.11 7.32
N ASP A 153 -19.62 23.80 7.23
CA ASP A 153 -18.97 22.80 8.07
C ASP A 153 -18.25 21.69 7.29
N ALA A 154 -18.39 21.69 5.96
CA ALA A 154 -17.69 20.77 5.07
C ALA A 154 -17.41 21.41 3.70
N PHE A 155 -16.67 20.67 2.85
CA PHE A 155 -16.50 21.01 1.45
C PHE A 155 -16.39 19.74 0.60
N ARG A 156 -16.70 19.86 -0.69
CA ARG A 156 -16.37 18.85 -1.69
C ARG A 156 -15.46 19.42 -2.77
N LEU A 157 -14.72 18.53 -3.43
CA LEU A 157 -13.95 18.89 -4.62
C LEU A 157 -14.91 19.21 -5.78
N LYS A 158 -14.63 20.31 -6.49
CA LYS A 158 -15.51 20.82 -7.55
C LYS A 158 -15.43 19.99 -8.82
N ASP A 159 -14.21 19.78 -9.32
CA ASP A 159 -13.92 19.01 -10.54
C ASP A 159 -12.90 17.91 -10.24
N LEU A 160 -13.39 16.68 -10.09
CA LEU A 160 -12.56 15.50 -9.80
C LEU A 160 -11.56 15.16 -10.93
N SER A 161 -11.76 15.65 -12.16
CA SER A 161 -10.82 15.37 -13.25
C SER A 161 -9.44 16.02 -13.01
N GLN A 162 -9.40 17.08 -12.21
CA GLN A 162 -8.16 17.76 -11.79
C GLN A 162 -7.36 16.98 -10.75
N TRP A 163 -7.97 15.96 -10.14
CA TRP A 163 -7.42 15.13 -9.06
C TRP A 163 -7.05 13.72 -9.55
N VAL A 164 -6.95 13.57 -10.88
CA VAL A 164 -6.52 12.34 -11.53
C VAL A 164 -5.00 12.38 -11.67
N GLU A 165 -4.34 11.43 -11.03
CA GLU A 165 -2.89 11.33 -10.92
C GLU A 165 -2.34 10.10 -11.63
N GLU A 166 -1.02 10.01 -11.76
CA GLU A 166 -0.36 8.79 -12.22
C GLU A 166 -0.53 7.68 -11.19
N SER A 167 -0.91 6.49 -11.66
CA SER A 167 -1.20 5.34 -10.80
C SER A 167 -0.85 4.03 -11.52
N SER A 168 -0.55 2.99 -10.73
CA SER A 168 -0.45 1.62 -11.25
C SER A 168 -1.76 1.15 -11.88
N CYS A 169 -2.90 1.73 -11.48
CA CYS A 169 -4.24 1.32 -11.85
C CYS A 169 -4.41 -0.19 -11.68
N ASP A 170 -4.17 -0.69 -10.46
CA ASP A 170 -4.42 -2.08 -10.11
C ASP A 170 -5.94 -2.32 -10.06
N PRO A 171 -6.49 -3.27 -10.84
CA PRO A 171 -7.89 -3.63 -10.76
C PRO A 171 -8.38 -3.99 -9.35
N ALA A 172 -7.52 -4.57 -8.51
CA ALA A 172 -7.85 -4.99 -7.15
C ALA A 172 -8.18 -3.80 -6.24
N ASP A 173 -7.62 -2.61 -6.50
CA ASP A 173 -7.89 -1.40 -5.71
C ASP A 173 -9.38 -1.04 -5.74
N MET A 174 -10.05 -1.24 -6.88
CA MET A 174 -11.49 -0.95 -7.02
C MET A 174 -12.33 -1.88 -6.15
N LEU A 175 -11.92 -3.14 -6.02
CA LEU A 175 -12.58 -4.12 -5.15
C LEU A 175 -12.28 -3.83 -3.67
N GLY A 176 -11.10 -3.28 -3.37
CA GLY A 176 -10.71 -2.86 -2.03
C GLY A 176 -11.66 -1.84 -1.39
N TYR A 177 -12.28 -0.97 -2.19
CA TYR A 177 -13.29 -0.01 -1.69
C TYR A 177 -14.62 -0.67 -1.27
N LEU A 178 -14.88 -1.92 -1.67
CA LEU A 178 -16.03 -2.70 -1.20
C LEU A 178 -15.72 -3.51 0.07
N ALA A 179 -14.44 -3.70 0.37
CA ALA A 179 -13.96 -4.56 1.45
C ALA A 179 -13.94 -3.82 2.80
N THR A 180 -15.05 -3.20 3.20
CA THR A 180 -15.16 -2.46 4.48
C THR A 180 -15.74 -3.29 5.62
N ARG A 181 -16.27 -4.49 5.30
CA ARG A 181 -16.95 -5.39 6.23
C ARG A 181 -16.42 -6.82 6.07
N CYS A 182 -16.61 -7.63 7.10
CA CYS A 182 -16.22 -9.04 7.10
C CYS A 182 -17.34 -9.91 7.67
N ASN A 183 -17.46 -11.13 7.14
CA ASN A 183 -18.36 -12.17 7.64
C ASN A 183 -17.65 -13.21 8.53
N CYS A 184 -16.32 -13.10 8.68
CA CYS A 184 -15.53 -13.82 9.68
C CYS A 184 -15.11 -12.88 10.82
N ASN A 185 -14.67 -13.46 11.94
CA ASN A 185 -14.22 -12.71 13.12
C ASN A 185 -12.88 -13.27 13.66
N CYS A 186 -11.89 -13.46 12.79
CA CYS A 186 -10.67 -14.21 13.11
C CYS A 186 -9.95 -13.75 14.39
N VAL A 187 -9.46 -14.71 15.18
CA VAL A 187 -8.77 -14.46 16.46
C VAL A 187 -7.39 -13.84 16.30
N PHE A 188 -6.91 -13.70 15.06
CA PHE A 188 -5.63 -13.08 14.69
C PHE A 188 -5.79 -11.96 13.66
N CYS A 189 -7.01 -11.47 13.45
CA CYS A 189 -7.27 -10.45 12.44
C CYS A 189 -6.51 -9.17 12.76
N TYR A 190 -5.58 -8.76 11.87
CA TYR A 190 -4.78 -7.55 12.07
C TYR A 190 -5.64 -6.28 12.22
N ASN A 191 -6.81 -6.24 11.58
CA ASN A 191 -7.74 -5.11 11.68
C ASN A 191 -8.21 -4.85 13.13
N LYS A 192 -8.26 -5.87 14.00
CA LYS A 192 -8.56 -5.71 15.43
C LYS A 192 -7.41 -5.05 16.20
N GLY A 193 -6.19 -5.18 15.69
CA GLY A 193 -4.96 -4.61 16.24
C GLY A 193 -4.55 -3.29 15.58
N CYS A 194 -5.37 -2.71 14.70
CA CYS A 194 -5.05 -1.42 14.08
C CYS A 194 -5.17 -0.29 15.12
N PRO A 195 -4.12 0.53 15.35
CA PRO A 195 -4.20 1.70 16.20
C PRO A 195 -5.32 2.66 15.74
N PRO A 196 -6.14 3.19 16.67
CA PRO A 196 -7.17 4.18 16.32
C PRO A 196 -6.62 5.48 15.70
N SER A 197 -5.35 5.78 15.95
CA SER A 197 -4.68 6.98 15.43
C SER A 197 -4.14 6.83 14.01
N LEU A 198 -4.20 5.63 13.40
CA LEU A 198 -3.77 5.44 12.01
C LEU A 198 -4.63 6.25 11.04
N ALA A 199 -4.01 6.72 9.96
CA ALA A 199 -4.73 7.37 8.87
C ALA A 199 -5.53 6.39 7.98
N LEU A 200 -5.51 5.08 8.27
CA LEU A 200 -6.14 4.03 7.46
C LEU A 200 -7.61 3.71 7.85
N THR A 201 -8.27 4.60 8.58
CA THR A 201 -9.65 4.40 9.05
C THR A 201 -10.65 4.40 7.89
N ASN A 202 -11.45 3.34 7.77
CA ASN A 202 -12.61 3.34 6.87
C ASN A 202 -13.76 4.17 7.45
N PRO A 203 -14.39 5.04 6.67
CA PRO A 203 -15.64 5.67 7.08
C PRO A 203 -16.74 4.62 7.19
N SER A 204 -17.63 4.78 8.17
CA SER A 204 -18.85 3.96 8.27
C SER A 204 -19.84 4.39 7.21
N LYS A 205 -19.86 3.69 6.08
CA LYS A 205 -20.79 3.92 4.96
C LYS A 205 -21.82 2.82 4.85
N SER A 206 -22.95 3.12 4.21
CA SER A 206 -23.84 2.05 3.72
C SER A 206 -23.25 1.38 2.46
N PRO A 207 -23.66 0.15 2.11
CA PRO A 207 -23.24 -0.50 0.87
C PRO A 207 -23.55 0.34 -0.39
N ASP A 208 -24.67 1.08 -0.38
CA ASP A 208 -25.05 1.95 -1.51
C ASP A 208 -24.13 3.17 -1.64
N GLU A 209 -23.64 3.72 -0.51
CA GLU A 209 -22.65 4.79 -0.52
C GLU A 209 -21.28 4.32 -1.00
N GLU A 210 -20.86 3.13 -0.58
CA GLU A 210 -19.64 2.47 -1.05
C GLU A 210 -19.71 2.22 -2.56
N PHE A 211 -20.83 1.70 -3.04
CA PHE A 211 -21.03 1.47 -4.46
C PHE A 211 -21.02 2.77 -5.27
N ARG A 212 -21.69 3.85 -4.81
CA ARG A 212 -21.64 5.17 -5.46
C ARG A 212 -20.23 5.76 -5.50
N GLU A 213 -19.43 5.56 -4.45
CA GLU A 213 -18.01 5.89 -4.48
C GLU A 213 -17.29 5.12 -5.59
N VAL A 214 -17.45 3.81 -5.63
CA VAL A 214 -16.74 2.97 -6.61
C VAL A 214 -17.15 3.32 -8.03
N GLN A 215 -18.44 3.57 -8.29
CA GLN A 215 -18.91 4.07 -9.59
C GLN A 215 -18.23 5.40 -9.98
N THR A 216 -18.07 6.31 -9.01
CA THR A 216 -17.35 7.56 -9.24
C THR A 216 -15.88 7.30 -9.57
N ARG A 217 -15.21 6.43 -8.83
CA ARG A 217 -13.81 6.05 -9.10
C ARG A 217 -13.64 5.38 -10.46
N LEU A 218 -14.53 4.47 -10.82
CA LEU A 218 -14.54 3.81 -12.13
C LEU A 218 -14.70 4.80 -13.30
N LYS A 219 -15.43 5.91 -13.12
CA LYS A 219 -15.53 6.98 -14.12
C LYS A 219 -14.16 7.60 -14.44
N TYR A 220 -13.29 7.71 -13.43
CA TYR A 220 -11.95 8.29 -13.52
C TYR A 220 -10.82 7.24 -13.55
N PHE A 221 -11.17 5.96 -13.65
CA PHE A 221 -10.23 4.87 -13.80
C PHE A 221 -9.84 4.70 -15.27
N TYR A 222 -8.60 5.09 -15.59
CA TYR A 222 -8.03 5.06 -16.94
C TYR A 222 -6.76 4.20 -16.99
N PRO A 223 -6.90 2.86 -16.97
CA PRO A 223 -5.76 1.93 -16.88
C PRO A 223 -4.79 2.04 -18.07
N GLU A 224 -5.28 2.26 -19.29
CA GLU A 224 -4.44 2.49 -20.48
C GLU A 224 -3.56 3.73 -20.36
N LYS A 225 -4.07 4.78 -19.69
CA LYS A 225 -3.36 6.03 -19.45
C LYS A 225 -2.55 6.01 -18.15
N LYS A 226 -2.59 4.91 -17.40
CA LYS A 226 -2.01 4.79 -16.05
C LYS A 226 -2.45 5.94 -15.13
N LYS A 227 -3.74 6.28 -15.19
CA LYS A 227 -4.32 7.40 -14.46
C LYS A 227 -5.55 6.99 -13.66
N ASN A 228 -5.63 7.46 -12.43
CA ASN A 228 -6.77 7.22 -11.51
C ASN A 228 -6.92 8.39 -10.54
N LEU A 229 -8.04 8.46 -9.83
CA LEU A 229 -8.14 9.33 -8.64
C LEU A 229 -7.16 8.86 -7.56
N PHE A 230 -6.67 9.80 -6.75
CA PHE A 230 -5.88 9.50 -5.57
C PHE A 230 -6.53 8.41 -4.70
N THR A 231 -5.68 7.58 -4.10
CA THR A 231 -6.10 6.46 -3.27
C THR A 231 -6.74 6.97 -1.98
N SER A 232 -7.74 6.26 -1.48
CA SER A 232 -8.25 6.48 -0.12
C SER A 232 -8.62 5.16 0.54
N LEU A 233 -7.85 4.11 0.23
CA LEU A 233 -8.04 2.79 0.80
C LEU A 233 -7.67 2.84 2.28
N GLY A 234 -8.57 2.35 3.13
CA GLY A 234 -8.27 2.04 4.51
C GLY A 234 -8.00 0.54 4.67
N SER A 235 -8.26 0.03 5.88
CA SER A 235 -8.22 -1.40 6.19
C SER A 235 -9.11 -2.23 5.25
N SER A 236 -8.56 -3.21 4.54
CA SER A 236 -9.36 -4.13 3.72
C SER A 236 -9.86 -5.33 4.54
N PHE A 237 -11.10 -5.72 4.27
CA PHE A 237 -11.78 -6.89 4.85
C PHE A 237 -12.18 -7.89 3.75
N GLU A 238 -13.46 -8.25 3.60
CA GLU A 238 -13.93 -9.23 2.61
C GLU A 238 -14.76 -8.54 1.52
N ALA A 239 -14.27 -8.55 0.28
CA ALA A 239 -14.97 -7.92 -0.84
C ALA A 239 -16.16 -8.76 -1.34
N PHE A 240 -16.07 -10.09 -1.24
CA PHE A 240 -17.08 -10.99 -1.83
C PHE A 240 -18.46 -10.91 -1.17
N ILE A 241 -18.54 -10.40 0.06
CA ILE A 241 -19.81 -10.25 0.78
C ILE A 241 -20.55 -8.97 0.41
N HIS A 242 -19.93 -8.07 -0.35
CA HIS A 242 -20.56 -6.82 -0.74
C HIS A 242 -21.67 -7.09 -1.77
N PRO A 243 -22.90 -6.55 -1.58
CA PRO A 243 -24.04 -6.82 -2.49
C PRO A 243 -23.75 -6.53 -3.97
N HIS A 244 -22.94 -5.50 -4.23
CA HIS A 244 -22.55 -5.06 -5.58
C HIS A 244 -21.19 -5.57 -6.07
N PHE A 245 -20.65 -6.64 -5.45
CA PHE A 245 -19.35 -7.19 -5.84
C PHE A 245 -19.29 -7.59 -7.32
N ARG A 246 -20.35 -8.26 -7.80
CA ARG A 246 -20.45 -8.77 -9.18
C ARG A 246 -20.45 -7.62 -10.19
N GLU A 247 -21.23 -6.58 -9.92
CA GLU A 247 -21.37 -5.40 -10.78
C GLU A 247 -20.05 -4.64 -10.88
N VAL A 248 -19.35 -4.44 -9.76
CA VAL A 248 -18.04 -3.78 -9.76
C VAL A 248 -17.01 -4.62 -10.51
N LEU A 249 -16.96 -5.94 -10.29
CA LEU A 249 -16.02 -6.82 -10.99
C LEU A 249 -16.22 -6.76 -12.52
N GLN A 250 -17.48 -6.71 -12.97
CA GLN A 250 -17.83 -6.50 -14.39
C GLN A 250 -17.31 -5.18 -14.94
N GLU A 251 -17.54 -4.07 -14.24
CA GLU A 251 -17.08 -2.76 -14.70
C GLU A 251 -15.55 -2.63 -14.69
N VAL A 252 -14.88 -3.22 -13.71
CA VAL A 252 -13.41 -3.28 -13.64
C VAL A 252 -12.85 -4.04 -14.83
N ARG A 253 -13.37 -5.25 -15.11
CA ARG A 253 -12.89 -6.08 -16.23
C ARG A 253 -13.19 -5.47 -17.60
N LYS A 254 -14.31 -4.76 -17.77
CA LYS A 254 -14.59 -3.99 -19.01
C LYS A 254 -13.55 -2.91 -19.29
N LYS A 255 -12.93 -2.37 -18.24
CA LYS A 255 -11.94 -1.28 -18.33
C LYS A 255 -10.50 -1.76 -18.36
N SER A 256 -10.20 -2.96 -17.83
CA SER A 256 -8.83 -3.45 -17.67
C SER A 256 -8.71 -4.94 -18.01
N ASP A 257 -7.72 -5.26 -18.83
CA ASP A 257 -7.28 -6.62 -19.19
C ASP A 257 -6.24 -7.19 -18.20
N LYS A 258 -5.62 -6.34 -17.36
CA LYS A 258 -4.67 -6.75 -16.32
C LYS A 258 -5.19 -7.88 -15.42
N LEU A 259 -4.25 -8.62 -14.81
CA LEU A 259 -4.54 -9.58 -13.74
C LEU A 259 -5.39 -8.94 -12.64
N ILE A 260 -6.50 -9.60 -12.29
CA ILE A 260 -7.27 -9.27 -11.09
C ILE A 260 -6.83 -10.26 -10.02
N ARG A 261 -6.17 -9.76 -8.97
CA ARG A 261 -5.80 -10.56 -7.80
C ARG A 261 -6.74 -10.24 -6.64
N ILE A 262 -7.47 -11.23 -6.14
CA ILE A 262 -8.47 -11.02 -5.08
C ILE A 262 -8.13 -11.87 -3.86
N THR A 263 -8.00 -11.23 -2.70
CA THR A 263 -7.88 -11.91 -1.41
C THR A 263 -9.27 -12.18 -0.85
N THR A 264 -9.51 -13.39 -0.35
CA THR A 264 -10.79 -13.80 0.24
C THR A 264 -10.59 -14.79 1.38
N ASN A 265 -11.48 -14.76 2.36
CA ASN A 265 -11.57 -15.77 3.43
C ASN A 265 -12.21 -17.09 2.95
N GLY A 266 -12.74 -17.13 1.72
CA GLY A 266 -13.25 -18.33 1.05
C GLY A 266 -14.69 -18.71 1.41
N SER A 267 -15.33 -18.06 2.38
CA SER A 267 -16.65 -18.42 2.89
C SER A 267 -17.80 -18.25 1.88
N THR A 268 -17.57 -17.51 0.80
CA THR A 268 -18.53 -17.26 -0.30
C THR A 268 -18.13 -17.93 -1.62
N LEU A 269 -17.05 -18.73 -1.64
CA LEU A 269 -16.59 -19.44 -2.82
C LEU A 269 -17.41 -20.71 -3.08
N THR A 270 -18.71 -20.52 -3.31
CA THR A 270 -19.63 -21.57 -3.76
C THR A 270 -19.37 -21.94 -5.22
N GLU A 271 -19.92 -23.06 -5.68
CA GLU A 271 -19.85 -23.47 -7.10
C GLU A 271 -20.38 -22.35 -8.03
N GLU A 272 -21.52 -21.73 -7.69
CA GLU A 272 -22.07 -20.59 -8.44
C GLU A 272 -21.11 -19.40 -8.51
N MET A 273 -20.45 -19.06 -7.40
CA MET A 273 -19.48 -17.96 -7.39
C MET A 273 -18.25 -18.30 -8.22
N ILE A 274 -17.74 -19.52 -8.13
CA ILE A 274 -16.57 -19.97 -8.92
C ILE A 274 -16.91 -19.99 -10.41
N ASP A 275 -18.08 -20.49 -10.80
CA ASP A 275 -18.56 -20.47 -12.18
C ASP A 275 -18.70 -19.04 -12.70
N TYR A 276 -19.16 -18.11 -11.86
CA TYR A 276 -19.21 -16.69 -12.20
C TYR A 276 -17.81 -16.11 -12.44
N LEU A 277 -16.83 -16.44 -11.59
CA LEU A 277 -15.45 -15.95 -11.68
C LEU A 277 -14.71 -16.37 -12.96
N LEU A 278 -15.11 -17.49 -13.59
CA LEU A 278 -14.50 -17.98 -14.86
C LEU A 278 -14.55 -16.95 -15.99
N GLY A 279 -15.55 -16.07 -16.00
CA GLY A 279 -15.70 -15.02 -17.01
C GLY A 279 -14.68 -13.87 -16.89
N PHE A 280 -13.82 -13.87 -15.88
CA PHE A 280 -12.98 -12.73 -15.50
C PHE A 280 -11.48 -12.99 -15.59
N ASN A 281 -11.03 -13.97 -16.38
CA ASN A 281 -9.61 -14.22 -16.61
C ASN A 281 -8.91 -13.00 -17.29
N PRO A 282 -7.61 -12.75 -17.00
CA PRO A 282 -6.76 -13.45 -16.03
C PRO A 282 -7.11 -13.07 -14.57
N LEU A 283 -7.39 -14.09 -13.76
CA LEU A 283 -7.84 -13.97 -12.37
C LEU A 283 -6.97 -14.86 -11.47
N HIS A 284 -6.60 -14.37 -10.30
CA HIS A 284 -5.87 -15.13 -9.29
C HIS A 284 -6.44 -14.88 -7.90
N LEU A 285 -6.62 -15.94 -7.10
CA LEU A 285 -7.18 -15.83 -5.75
C LEU A 285 -6.11 -16.07 -4.67
N ASP A 286 -6.11 -15.27 -3.62
CA ASP A 286 -5.41 -15.61 -2.37
C ASP A 286 -6.46 -16.02 -1.34
N VAL A 287 -6.57 -17.32 -1.10
CA VAL A 287 -7.57 -17.88 -0.19
C VAL A 287 -6.96 -18.01 1.21
N ALA A 288 -7.44 -17.17 2.12
CA ALA A 288 -7.11 -17.19 3.54
C ALA A 288 -7.82 -18.36 4.24
N LEU A 289 -7.37 -19.58 3.94
CA LEU A 289 -7.97 -20.83 4.43
C LEU A 289 -7.65 -21.07 5.90
N HIS A 290 -6.38 -20.85 6.29
CA HIS A 290 -5.81 -21.01 7.63
C HIS A 290 -5.88 -22.39 8.29
N SER A 291 -6.87 -23.22 7.95
CA SER A 291 -7.03 -24.59 8.43
C SER A 291 -7.95 -25.37 7.48
N SER A 292 -7.54 -26.57 7.04
CA SER A 292 -8.42 -27.50 6.32
C SER A 292 -9.37 -28.27 7.24
N SER A 293 -9.24 -28.13 8.56
CA SER A 293 -10.16 -28.68 9.56
C SER A 293 -11.36 -27.76 9.80
N THR A 294 -12.58 -28.28 9.64
CA THR A 294 -13.84 -27.58 9.93
C THR A 294 -13.85 -27.01 11.36
N HIS A 295 -13.51 -27.85 12.34
CA HIS A 295 -13.53 -27.47 13.76
C HIS A 295 -12.51 -26.37 14.07
N ARG A 296 -11.27 -26.53 13.60
CA ARG A 296 -10.20 -25.58 13.89
C ARG A 296 -10.37 -24.27 13.14
N ARG A 297 -10.83 -24.31 11.89
CA ARG A 297 -11.19 -23.09 11.14
C ARG A 297 -12.33 -22.33 11.81
N GLN A 298 -13.34 -23.03 12.35
CA GLN A 298 -14.41 -22.39 13.13
C GLN A 298 -13.86 -21.73 14.41
N ARG A 299 -12.91 -22.35 15.12
CA ARG A 299 -12.24 -21.72 16.29
C ARG A 299 -11.43 -20.49 15.90
N LEU A 300 -10.60 -20.61 14.86
CA LEU A 300 -9.66 -19.58 14.44
C LEU A 300 -10.34 -18.38 13.78
N MET A 301 -11.31 -18.63 12.90
CA MET A 301 -11.94 -17.61 12.07
C MET A 301 -13.32 -17.19 12.56
N HIS A 302 -13.92 -17.96 13.49
CA HIS A 302 -15.35 -17.89 13.81
C HIS A 302 -16.23 -17.94 12.55
N ASP A 303 -15.78 -18.69 11.54
CA ASP A 303 -16.57 -18.91 10.33
C ASP A 303 -17.77 -19.79 10.67
N LYS A 304 -18.95 -19.37 10.23
CA LYS A 304 -20.22 -20.05 10.43
C LYS A 304 -20.41 -21.24 9.49
N THR A 305 -19.75 -21.22 8.33
CA THR A 305 -19.88 -22.21 7.26
C THR A 305 -18.51 -22.62 6.71
N PRO A 306 -17.63 -23.19 7.56
CA PRO A 306 -16.25 -23.46 7.18
C PRO A 306 -16.09 -24.46 6.03
N GLU A 307 -17.06 -25.32 5.83
CA GLU A 307 -17.11 -26.29 4.74
C GLU A 307 -17.12 -25.64 3.35
N ILE A 308 -17.65 -24.42 3.18
CA ILE A 308 -17.67 -23.74 1.87
C ILE A 308 -16.24 -23.41 1.45
N ALA A 309 -15.47 -22.77 2.32
CA ALA A 309 -14.08 -22.42 2.06
C ALA A 309 -13.22 -23.66 1.81
N ILE A 310 -13.36 -24.70 2.64
CA ILE A 310 -12.59 -25.95 2.49
C ILE A 310 -12.92 -26.63 1.17
N LYS A 311 -14.21 -26.80 0.83
CA LYS A 311 -14.65 -27.43 -0.42
C LYS A 311 -14.39 -26.59 -1.68
N SER A 312 -14.04 -25.31 -1.53
CA SER A 312 -13.74 -24.46 -2.67
C SER A 312 -12.46 -24.88 -3.42
N LEU A 313 -11.46 -25.45 -2.75
CA LEU A 313 -10.19 -25.86 -3.36
C LEU A 313 -10.36 -26.84 -4.54
N PRO A 314 -11.04 -28.00 -4.39
CA PRO A 314 -11.29 -28.90 -5.51
C PRO A 314 -12.16 -28.27 -6.61
N LEU A 315 -13.06 -27.33 -6.26
CA LEU A 315 -13.88 -26.61 -7.24
C LEU A 315 -13.04 -25.62 -8.06
N LEU A 316 -12.14 -24.86 -7.41
CA LEU A 316 -11.19 -23.96 -8.07
C LEU A 316 -10.26 -24.72 -9.02
N ARG A 317 -9.75 -25.89 -8.57
CA ARG A 317 -8.97 -26.81 -9.40
C ARG A 317 -9.75 -27.25 -10.64
N LYS A 318 -10.99 -27.72 -10.45
CA LYS A 318 -11.86 -28.17 -11.55
C LYS A 318 -12.15 -27.03 -12.53
N ALA A 319 -12.32 -25.81 -12.03
CA ALA A 319 -12.53 -24.61 -12.82
C ALA A 319 -11.24 -24.12 -13.51
N GLY A 320 -10.07 -24.57 -13.09
CA GLY A 320 -8.78 -24.12 -13.61
C GLY A 320 -8.41 -22.69 -13.19
N ILE A 321 -8.99 -22.18 -12.09
CA ILE A 321 -8.64 -20.87 -11.53
C ILE A 321 -7.40 -21.05 -10.64
N PRO A 322 -6.28 -20.36 -10.90
CA PRO A 322 -5.10 -20.43 -10.03
C PRO A 322 -5.34 -19.72 -8.70
N TYR A 323 -4.87 -20.32 -7.61
CA TYR A 323 -5.03 -19.78 -6.27
C TYR A 323 -3.87 -20.12 -5.35
N ASN A 324 -3.54 -19.18 -4.46
CA ASN A 324 -2.66 -19.42 -3.33
C ASN A 324 -3.46 -19.73 -2.07
N ILE A 325 -2.87 -20.53 -1.18
CA ILE A 325 -3.40 -20.76 0.16
C ILE A 325 -2.59 -19.96 1.18
N VAL A 326 -3.26 -19.11 1.95
CA VAL A 326 -2.64 -18.36 3.04
C VAL A 326 -2.98 -19.00 4.38
N ILE A 327 -1.96 -19.31 5.16
CA ILE A 327 -2.05 -19.93 6.49
C ILE A 327 -1.38 -19.02 7.50
N VAL A 328 -2.08 -18.70 8.58
CA VAL A 328 -1.50 -18.10 9.78
C VAL A 328 -1.51 -19.20 10.84
N PRO A 329 -0.38 -19.86 11.13
CA PRO A 329 -0.29 -20.85 12.19
C PRO A 329 -0.38 -20.11 13.53
N TRP A 330 -1.61 -19.82 13.96
CA TRP A 330 -1.89 -19.15 15.21
C TRP A 330 -1.84 -20.15 16.36
N PRO A 331 -1.12 -19.86 17.46
CA PRO A 331 -0.94 -20.78 18.59
C PRO A 331 -2.19 -20.84 19.50
N ASP A 332 -3.34 -21.17 18.91
CA ASP A 332 -4.54 -21.59 19.63
C ASP A 332 -4.48 -23.10 19.89
N GLY A 333 -4.46 -23.51 21.16
CA GLY A 333 -4.19 -24.89 21.58
C GLY A 333 -2.71 -25.12 21.89
N SER A 334 -2.21 -26.34 21.64
CA SER A 334 -0.78 -26.65 21.82
C SER A 334 0.04 -26.32 20.56
N PRO A 335 1.35 -26.03 20.69
CA PRO A 335 2.23 -25.86 19.53
C PRO A 335 2.20 -27.05 18.56
N GLU A 336 2.10 -28.28 19.08
CA GLU A 336 2.01 -29.49 18.27
C GLU A 336 0.71 -29.55 17.46
N GLU A 337 -0.44 -29.22 18.08
CA GLU A 337 -1.73 -29.14 17.38
C GLU A 337 -1.68 -28.10 16.26
N MET A 338 -1.06 -26.94 16.51
CA MET A 338 -0.89 -25.88 15.52
C MET A 338 -0.02 -26.32 14.34
N LEU A 339 1.12 -26.95 14.59
CA LEU A 339 2.05 -27.38 13.54
C LEU A 339 1.50 -28.57 12.73
N ASP A 340 0.78 -29.48 13.37
CA ASP A 340 0.11 -30.61 12.71
C ASP A 340 -1.03 -30.13 11.80
N ASP A 341 -1.85 -29.18 12.26
CA ASP A 341 -2.90 -28.57 11.44
C ASP A 341 -2.35 -27.78 10.25
N MET A 342 -1.25 -27.04 10.45
CA MET A 342 -0.54 -26.36 9.36
C MET A 342 -0.08 -27.36 8.29
N GLU A 343 0.58 -28.46 8.67
CA GLU A 343 1.02 -29.49 7.70
C GLU A 343 -0.16 -30.17 7.01
N LYS A 344 -1.24 -30.51 7.72
CA LYS A 344 -2.46 -31.07 7.11
C LYS A 344 -3.14 -30.12 6.14
N THR A 345 -3.06 -28.82 6.40
CA THR A 345 -3.61 -27.80 5.49
C THR A 345 -2.73 -27.64 4.26
N ILE A 346 -1.40 -27.73 4.39
CA ILE A 346 -0.45 -27.79 3.26
C ILE A 346 -0.71 -29.04 2.41
N ASP A 347 -0.85 -30.20 3.04
CA ASP A 347 -1.16 -31.47 2.36
C ASP A 347 -2.44 -31.37 1.53
N TYR A 348 -3.51 -30.85 2.14
CA TYR A 348 -4.77 -30.62 1.44
C TYR A 348 -4.65 -29.62 0.27
N ALA A 349 -3.82 -28.58 0.41
CA ALA A 349 -3.55 -27.64 -0.68
C ALA A 349 -2.77 -28.31 -1.84
N ASP A 350 -1.78 -29.15 -1.52
CA ASP A 350 -1.00 -29.93 -2.50
C ASP A 350 -1.90 -30.89 -3.30
N GLU A 351 -2.77 -31.65 -2.61
CA GLU A 351 -3.73 -32.58 -3.23
C GLU A 351 -4.67 -31.91 -4.23
N ASN A 352 -4.95 -30.62 -4.01
CA ASN A 352 -5.85 -29.81 -4.83
C ASN A 352 -5.13 -28.89 -5.82
N ASP A 353 -3.85 -29.13 -6.09
CA ASP A 353 -3.04 -28.40 -7.07
C ASP A 353 -3.03 -26.87 -6.82
N ALA A 354 -2.96 -26.45 -5.56
CA ALA A 354 -2.76 -25.05 -5.22
C ALA A 354 -1.48 -24.52 -5.88
N HIS A 355 -1.49 -23.24 -6.26
CA HIS A 355 -0.36 -22.60 -6.94
C HIS A 355 0.84 -22.39 -6.01
N LEU A 356 0.58 -21.96 -4.77
CA LEU A 356 1.56 -21.67 -3.73
C LEU A 356 0.87 -21.76 -2.36
N VAL A 357 1.59 -22.25 -1.34
CA VAL A 357 1.19 -22.11 0.05
C VAL A 357 2.05 -21.06 0.74
N GLU A 358 1.40 -20.06 1.31
CA GLU A 358 2.00 -18.97 2.06
C GLU A 358 1.75 -19.16 3.56
N ILE A 359 2.83 -19.27 4.32
CA ILE A 359 2.83 -19.34 5.78
C ILE A 359 3.15 -17.95 6.33
N SER A 360 2.12 -17.23 6.71
CA SER A 360 2.23 -15.93 7.39
C SER A 360 2.54 -16.14 8.87
N LEU A 361 3.74 -15.74 9.30
CA LEU A 361 4.14 -15.85 10.70
C LEU A 361 3.23 -14.98 11.59
N PRO A 362 2.77 -15.50 12.75
CA PRO A 362 1.77 -14.83 13.56
C PRO A 362 2.32 -13.57 14.22
N GLY A 363 1.63 -12.44 14.02
CA GLY A 363 1.99 -11.13 14.58
C GLY A 363 0.77 -10.39 15.13
N TYR A 364 0.97 -9.59 16.18
CA TYR A 364 -0.04 -8.74 16.80
C TYR A 364 0.60 -7.46 17.38
N SER A 365 -0.14 -6.36 17.31
CA SER A 365 0.26 -5.09 17.92
C SER A 365 -0.14 -5.03 19.39
N LYS A 366 0.39 -4.05 20.13
CA LYS A 366 -0.04 -3.78 21.52
C LYS A 366 -1.52 -3.37 21.63
N TYR A 367 -2.11 -2.91 20.53
CA TYR A 367 -3.54 -2.54 20.46
C TYR A 367 -4.43 -3.77 20.31
N PHE A 368 -3.88 -4.89 19.86
CA PHE A 368 -4.58 -6.18 19.86
C PHE A 368 -4.57 -6.81 21.26
N SER A 369 -3.40 -6.81 21.91
CA SER A 369 -3.22 -7.31 23.27
C SER A 369 -2.09 -6.56 23.96
N GLU A 370 -2.35 -6.08 25.18
CA GLU A 370 -1.32 -5.47 26.05
C GLU A 370 -0.38 -6.52 26.66
N ARG A 371 -0.84 -7.77 26.72
CA ARG A 371 -0.06 -8.89 27.25
C ARG A 371 0.50 -9.72 26.11
N GLU A 372 1.64 -10.35 26.38
CA GLU A 372 2.20 -11.33 25.47
C GLU A 372 1.24 -12.52 25.32
N LEU A 373 0.84 -12.81 24.08
CA LEU A 373 -0.10 -13.89 23.77
C LEU A 373 0.59 -15.26 23.64
N PHE A 374 1.83 -15.26 23.18
CA PHE A 374 2.67 -16.43 22.98
C PHE A 374 4.13 -15.98 22.89
N ASP A 375 5.04 -16.90 23.22
CA ASP A 375 6.48 -16.70 23.01
C ASP A 375 6.76 -16.56 21.51
N HIS A 376 7.08 -15.34 21.09
CA HIS A 376 7.29 -14.98 19.70
C HIS A 376 8.43 -15.78 19.07
N ASP A 377 9.59 -15.84 19.74
CA ASP A 377 10.81 -16.44 19.18
C ASP A 377 10.65 -17.96 19.08
N PHE A 378 10.12 -18.60 20.12
CA PHE A 378 9.81 -20.03 20.08
C PHE A 378 8.81 -20.36 18.97
N THR A 379 7.70 -19.61 18.87
CA THR A 379 6.62 -19.89 17.91
C THR A 379 7.12 -19.73 16.47
N TRP A 380 7.80 -18.63 16.16
CA TRP A 380 8.32 -18.37 14.82
C TRP A 380 9.41 -19.37 14.43
N GLU A 381 10.33 -19.70 15.34
CA GLU A 381 11.35 -20.71 15.08
C GLU A 381 10.74 -22.10 14.83
N ALA A 382 9.76 -22.50 15.63
CA ALA A 382 9.08 -23.79 15.49
C ALA A 382 8.36 -23.90 14.14
N ILE A 383 7.63 -22.87 13.72
CA ILE A 383 6.97 -22.80 12.41
C ILE A 383 8.01 -22.87 11.29
N ALA A 384 9.05 -22.03 11.35
CA ALA A 384 10.05 -21.96 10.30
C ALA A 384 10.83 -23.27 10.13
N ARG A 385 11.17 -23.92 11.26
CA ARG A 385 11.81 -25.23 11.27
C ARG A 385 10.90 -26.31 10.68
N LYS A 386 9.63 -26.34 11.10
CA LYS A 386 8.65 -27.30 10.56
C LYS A 386 8.49 -27.16 9.06
N VAL A 387 8.33 -25.93 8.56
CA VAL A 387 8.24 -25.65 7.11
C VAL A 387 9.51 -26.11 6.40
N LYS A 388 10.70 -25.79 6.91
CA LYS A 388 11.97 -26.25 6.34
C LYS A 388 12.03 -27.77 6.21
N ASP A 389 11.58 -28.49 7.24
CA ASP A 389 11.62 -29.97 7.27
C ASP A 389 10.65 -30.60 6.27
N ILE A 390 9.48 -29.99 6.03
CA ILE A 390 8.45 -30.51 5.12
C ILE A 390 8.49 -29.90 3.72
N ARG A 391 9.29 -28.85 3.48
CA ARG A 391 9.30 -28.05 2.24
C ARG A 391 9.38 -28.88 0.96
N TYR A 392 10.13 -29.97 1.01
CA TYR A 392 10.39 -30.84 -0.13
C TYR A 392 9.58 -32.16 -0.10
N LYS A 393 8.69 -32.32 0.90
CA LYS A 393 7.74 -33.43 0.98
C LYS A 393 6.58 -33.25 -0.02
N TYR A 394 6.21 -31.99 -0.28
CA TYR A 394 5.07 -31.61 -1.12
C TYR A 394 5.55 -31.04 -2.46
N GLN A 395 4.68 -31.08 -3.48
CA GLN A 395 4.97 -30.52 -4.81
C GLN A 395 4.65 -29.02 -4.86
N VAL A 396 3.60 -28.59 -4.16
CA VAL A 396 3.23 -27.19 -4.02
C VAL A 396 4.38 -26.42 -3.38
N PRO A 397 4.82 -25.29 -3.96
CA PRO A 397 5.80 -24.44 -3.31
C PRO A 397 5.24 -23.90 -2.00
N ILE A 398 6.05 -23.92 -0.95
CA ILE A 398 5.70 -23.37 0.36
C ILE A 398 6.59 -22.16 0.61
N VAL A 399 6.08 -21.05 1.11
CA VAL A 399 6.88 -19.86 1.46
C VAL A 399 6.52 -19.36 2.84
N ILE A 400 7.48 -18.78 3.56
CA ILE A 400 7.25 -18.13 4.85
C ILE A 400 7.24 -16.63 4.62
N ARG A 401 6.33 -15.92 5.30
CA ARG A 401 6.31 -14.46 5.38
C ARG A 401 6.43 -13.98 6.82
N PRO A 402 7.38 -13.08 7.14
CA PRO A 402 8.43 -12.53 6.26
C PRO A 402 9.56 -13.54 5.99
N ALA A 403 9.96 -13.71 4.73
CA ALA A 403 10.98 -14.68 4.30
C ALA A 403 12.37 -14.42 4.90
N MET A 404 12.71 -13.15 5.17
CA MET A 404 13.98 -12.76 5.80
C MET A 404 14.20 -13.38 7.18
N TYR A 405 13.13 -13.73 7.90
CA TYR A 405 13.25 -14.44 9.17
C TYR A 405 13.83 -15.84 8.97
N GLU A 406 13.31 -16.59 8.00
CA GLU A 406 13.81 -17.92 7.64
C GLU A 406 15.28 -17.85 7.16
N GLU A 407 15.59 -16.88 6.28
CA GLU A 407 16.95 -16.68 5.77
C GLU A 407 17.94 -16.36 6.91
N ARG A 408 17.52 -15.54 7.87
CA ARG A 408 18.34 -15.22 9.05
C ARG A 408 18.64 -16.47 9.87
N LEU A 409 17.65 -17.32 10.10
CA LEU A 409 17.78 -18.50 10.96
C LEU A 409 18.63 -19.61 10.33
N PHE A 410 18.43 -19.89 9.05
CA PHE A 410 18.95 -21.13 8.45
C PHE A 410 20.00 -20.93 7.36
N CYS A 411 20.17 -19.72 6.83
CA CYS A 411 21.06 -19.46 5.70
C CYS A 411 22.33 -18.69 6.13
N ASN A 412 23.47 -19.38 6.05
CA ASN A 412 24.80 -18.78 6.23
C ASN A 412 25.10 -17.76 5.11
N GLN A 413 24.74 -18.12 3.87
CA GLN A 413 24.83 -17.23 2.73
C GLN A 413 23.46 -16.67 2.37
N LYS A 414 23.35 -15.33 2.44
CA LYS A 414 22.10 -14.59 2.25
C LYS A 414 22.04 -14.03 0.84
N ASN A 415 20.84 -13.67 0.40
CA ASN A 415 20.57 -13.10 -0.93
C ASN A 415 20.87 -14.03 -2.11
N LEU A 416 21.11 -15.33 -1.85
CA LEU A 416 21.39 -16.30 -2.89
C LEU A 416 20.17 -16.51 -3.78
N PRO A 417 20.37 -16.66 -5.10
CA PRO A 417 19.32 -17.04 -6.05
C PRO A 417 19.03 -18.55 -5.99
N GLU A 418 18.79 -19.06 -4.78
CA GLU A 418 18.43 -20.45 -4.51
C GLU A 418 16.94 -20.68 -4.78
N VAL A 419 16.63 -21.71 -5.57
CA VAL A 419 15.27 -22.15 -5.86
C VAL A 419 14.73 -22.90 -4.64
N ILE A 420 13.70 -22.37 -3.99
CA ILE A 420 13.08 -23.02 -2.81
C ILE A 420 11.80 -23.81 -3.16
N GLY A 421 11.28 -23.61 -4.36
CA GLY A 421 10.08 -24.28 -4.88
C GLY A 421 9.87 -23.95 -6.35
N ILE A 422 9.06 -24.76 -7.01
CA ILE A 422 8.74 -24.61 -8.44
C ILE A 422 7.26 -24.86 -8.63
N VAL A 423 6.54 -23.89 -9.21
CA VAL A 423 5.10 -24.01 -9.49
C VAL A 423 4.88 -25.16 -10.47
N LYS A 424 3.94 -26.05 -10.15
CA LYS A 424 3.58 -27.18 -11.00
C LYS A 424 3.09 -26.70 -12.37
N GLY A 425 3.54 -27.37 -13.43
CA GLY A 425 3.18 -27.02 -14.80
C GLY A 425 3.88 -25.76 -15.34
N SER A 426 4.83 -25.19 -14.60
CA SER A 426 5.66 -24.08 -15.08
C SER A 426 6.82 -24.55 -15.96
N PRO A 427 7.43 -23.65 -16.77
CA PRO A 427 8.68 -23.92 -17.48
C PRO A 427 9.77 -24.46 -16.55
N GLY A 428 9.85 -23.95 -15.31
CA GLY A 428 10.74 -24.44 -14.28
C GLY A 428 10.53 -25.94 -14.01
N SER A 429 9.27 -26.35 -13.82
CA SER A 429 8.93 -27.73 -13.44
C SER A 429 9.25 -28.74 -14.56
N ASP A 430 9.18 -28.30 -15.81
CA ASP A 430 9.46 -29.13 -16.98
C ASP A 430 10.96 -29.25 -17.31
N SER A 431 11.81 -28.42 -16.71
CA SER A 431 13.22 -28.23 -17.11
C SER A 431 14.26 -29.02 -16.28
N SER A 432 13.84 -30.05 -15.53
CA SER A 432 14.69 -30.76 -14.55
C SER A 432 15.31 -29.88 -13.46
N LEU A 433 14.90 -28.61 -13.36
CA LEU A 433 15.19 -27.71 -12.25
C LEU A 433 14.62 -28.30 -10.96
N GLN A 434 15.35 -28.18 -9.86
CA GLN A 434 14.95 -28.76 -8.58
C GLN A 434 15.09 -27.73 -7.46
N PRO A 435 14.25 -27.83 -6.42
CA PRO A 435 14.50 -27.09 -5.19
C PRO A 435 15.90 -27.40 -4.63
N GLY A 436 16.60 -26.38 -4.14
CA GLY A 436 18.00 -26.42 -3.70
C GLY A 436 19.02 -26.09 -4.81
N ASP A 437 18.59 -25.90 -6.06
CA ASP A 437 19.45 -25.39 -7.12
C ASP A 437 19.76 -23.90 -6.90
N ILE A 438 21.03 -23.51 -7.10
CA ILE A 438 21.45 -22.10 -7.09
C ILE A 438 21.67 -21.67 -8.54
N LEU A 439 20.91 -20.68 -9.01
CA LEU A 439 21.09 -20.14 -10.37
C LEU A 439 22.40 -19.35 -10.45
N THR A 440 23.32 -19.77 -11.33
CA THR A 440 24.61 -19.10 -11.56
C THR A 440 24.63 -18.34 -12.89
N LYS A 441 23.87 -18.77 -13.90
CA LYS A 441 23.67 -18.03 -15.16
C LYS A 441 22.26 -18.17 -15.71
N ILE A 442 21.80 -17.12 -16.39
CA ILE A 442 20.57 -17.11 -17.20
C ILE A 442 20.92 -16.52 -18.57
N GLY A 443 20.87 -17.36 -19.60
CA GLY A 443 21.44 -17.04 -20.91
C GLY A 443 22.93 -16.75 -20.79
N SER A 444 23.35 -15.56 -21.22
CA SER A 444 24.75 -15.10 -21.09
C SER A 444 25.03 -14.33 -19.79
N ASN A 445 24.02 -14.06 -18.96
CA ASN A 445 24.17 -13.22 -17.77
C ASN A 445 24.56 -14.06 -16.56
N VAL A 446 25.64 -13.65 -15.88
CA VAL A 446 26.03 -14.22 -14.59
C VAL A 446 25.11 -13.67 -13.50
N ILE A 447 24.61 -14.56 -12.64
CA ILE A 447 23.70 -14.24 -11.56
C ILE A 447 24.45 -14.26 -10.24
N HIS A 448 24.44 -13.15 -9.51
CA HIS A 448 25.10 -13.04 -8.21
C HIS A 448 24.13 -13.04 -7.05
N ASN A 449 22.87 -12.65 -7.27
CA ASN A 449 21.88 -12.53 -6.22
C ASN A 449 20.45 -12.76 -6.73
N ARG A 450 19.55 -12.98 -5.78
CA ARG A 450 18.14 -13.23 -6.01
C ARG A 450 17.42 -12.11 -6.78
N PRO A 451 17.59 -10.80 -6.46
CA PRO A 451 16.97 -9.74 -7.26
C PRO A 451 17.38 -9.74 -8.73
N GLN A 452 18.64 -10.06 -9.05
CA GLN A 452 19.11 -10.19 -10.44
C GLN A 452 18.43 -11.35 -11.16
N ALA A 453 18.37 -12.53 -10.52
CA ALA A 453 17.68 -13.70 -11.06
C ALA A 453 16.22 -13.36 -11.37
N ARG A 454 15.52 -12.79 -10.38
CA ARG A 454 14.12 -12.37 -10.50
C ARG A 454 13.92 -11.40 -11.66
N THR A 455 14.71 -10.32 -11.71
CA THR A 455 14.58 -9.32 -12.78
C THR A 455 14.72 -9.94 -14.16
N LEU A 456 15.73 -10.80 -14.37
CA LEU A 456 15.96 -11.45 -15.66
C LEU A 456 14.85 -12.44 -16.02
N LEU A 457 14.38 -13.26 -15.07
CA LEU A 457 13.28 -14.19 -15.30
C LEU A 457 11.97 -13.45 -15.64
N SER A 458 11.68 -12.33 -14.98
CA SER A 458 10.51 -11.49 -15.30
C SER A 458 10.60 -10.88 -16.70
N ILE A 459 11.80 -10.47 -17.14
CA ILE A 459 12.01 -9.95 -18.50
C ILE A 459 11.77 -11.07 -19.52
N LEU A 460 12.36 -12.25 -19.30
CA LEU A 460 12.20 -13.40 -20.20
C LEU A 460 10.74 -13.84 -20.34
N GLN A 461 9.98 -13.83 -19.25
CA GLN A 461 8.56 -14.16 -19.29
C GLN A 461 7.74 -13.23 -20.19
N LYS A 462 8.11 -11.95 -20.28
CA LYS A 462 7.44 -10.95 -21.13
C LYS A 462 7.85 -11.01 -22.59
N ASN A 463 8.97 -11.66 -22.91
CA ASN A 463 9.50 -11.75 -24.27
C ASN A 463 8.96 -13.00 -25.01
N GLU A 464 8.86 -12.95 -26.34
CA GLU A 464 8.40 -14.07 -27.18
C GLU A 464 9.48 -15.13 -27.42
N ILE A 465 10.36 -15.36 -26.45
CA ILE A 465 11.42 -16.37 -26.54
C ILE A 465 10.81 -17.75 -26.26
N GLU A 466 11.21 -18.76 -27.02
CA GLU A 466 10.71 -20.14 -26.86
C GLU A 466 11.46 -20.92 -25.77
N SER A 467 12.77 -20.70 -25.64
CA SER A 467 13.58 -21.38 -24.63
C SER A 467 14.77 -20.55 -24.16
N VAL A 468 15.24 -20.84 -22.94
CA VAL A 468 16.41 -20.17 -22.35
C VAL A 468 17.29 -21.18 -21.63
N ALA A 469 18.59 -21.12 -21.89
CA ALA A 469 19.57 -21.90 -21.16
C ALA A 469 19.83 -21.27 -19.78
N ILE A 470 19.87 -22.10 -18.74
CA ILE A 470 20.24 -21.70 -17.38
C ILE A 470 21.36 -22.61 -16.87
N GLU A 471 22.27 -22.03 -16.11
CA GLU A 471 23.31 -22.77 -15.39
C GLU A 471 22.95 -22.78 -13.91
N VAL A 472 22.95 -23.96 -13.30
CA VAL A 472 22.68 -24.15 -11.87
C VAL A 472 23.82 -24.86 -11.17
N LEU A 473 24.04 -24.51 -9.91
CA LEU A 473 24.89 -25.25 -8.99
C LEU A 473 24.01 -26.17 -8.13
N ARG A 474 24.13 -27.48 -8.35
CA ARG A 474 23.43 -28.53 -7.60
C ARG A 474 24.43 -29.40 -6.85
N LYS A 475 24.39 -29.39 -5.51
CA LYS A 475 25.27 -30.21 -4.65
C LYS A 475 26.76 -30.08 -5.03
N GLY A 476 27.20 -28.86 -5.37
CA GLY A 476 28.57 -28.55 -5.78
C GLY A 476 28.93 -28.87 -7.24
N ARG A 477 27.98 -29.35 -8.06
CA ARG A 477 28.18 -29.60 -9.49
C ARG A 477 27.42 -28.58 -10.32
N THR A 478 28.08 -28.06 -11.35
CA THR A 478 27.44 -27.19 -12.35
C THR A 478 26.68 -28.03 -13.36
N LEU A 479 25.42 -27.66 -13.62
CA LEU A 479 24.55 -28.29 -14.60
C LEU A 479 23.96 -27.23 -15.53
N ASP A 480 23.96 -27.50 -16.82
CA ASP A 480 23.26 -26.70 -17.82
C ASP A 480 21.87 -27.30 -18.06
N LEU A 481 20.83 -26.48 -17.89
CA LEU A 481 19.43 -26.85 -18.12
C LEU A 481 18.82 -25.96 -19.19
N LEU A 482 17.79 -26.46 -19.87
CA LEU A 482 17.04 -25.71 -20.88
C LEU A 482 15.59 -25.54 -20.42
N LEU A 483 15.19 -24.30 -20.15
CA LEU A 483 13.81 -23.94 -19.86
C LEU A 483 13.04 -23.80 -21.17
N ASN A 484 11.96 -24.56 -21.36
CA ASN A 484 11.03 -24.37 -22.46
C ASN A 484 9.86 -23.50 -22.00
N LEU A 485 9.77 -22.29 -22.53
CA LEU A 485 8.83 -21.25 -22.13
C LEU A 485 7.41 -21.47 -22.67
N ASN A 486 7.27 -22.33 -23.69
CA ASN A 486 5.98 -22.67 -24.32
C ASN A 486 5.29 -23.88 -23.66
N LYS A 487 6.02 -24.61 -22.80
CA LYS A 487 5.46 -25.79 -22.12
C LYS A 487 4.92 -25.36 -20.76
N THR A 488 3.60 -25.21 -20.71
CA THR A 488 2.89 -24.66 -19.54
C THR A 488 1.58 -25.40 -19.29
N SER A 489 1.23 -25.66 -18.04
CA SER A 489 -0.05 -26.25 -17.63
C SER A 489 -0.47 -25.78 -16.24
N TYR A 490 -1.76 -25.97 -15.91
CA TYR A 490 -2.31 -25.65 -14.59
C TYR A 490 -1.51 -26.31 -13.45
N PRO A 491 -1.28 -25.62 -12.31
CA PRO A 491 -1.78 -24.29 -11.92
C PRO A 491 -1.01 -23.09 -12.46
N TYR A 492 0.10 -23.29 -13.18
CA TYR A 492 0.85 -22.20 -13.77
C TYR A 492 0.11 -21.53 -14.93
N SER A 493 0.21 -20.20 -15.02
CA SER A 493 -0.24 -19.41 -16.17
C SER A 493 0.71 -18.25 -16.42
N ARG A 494 1.16 -18.08 -17.67
CA ARG A 494 2.09 -17.02 -18.06
C ARG A 494 1.56 -15.60 -17.79
N ASP A 495 0.24 -15.42 -17.79
CA ASP A 495 -0.45 -14.14 -17.56
C ASP A 495 -0.56 -13.79 -16.06
N ILE A 496 -0.42 -14.79 -15.20
CA ILE A 496 -0.66 -14.68 -13.74
C ILE A 496 0.65 -14.77 -12.97
N ASP A 497 1.48 -15.74 -13.33
CA ASP A 497 2.72 -16.06 -12.67
C ASP A 497 3.79 -14.98 -12.83
N THR A 498 4.85 -15.12 -12.05
CA THR A 498 6.08 -14.37 -12.26
C THR A 498 7.28 -15.31 -12.23
N HIS A 499 8.38 -14.89 -12.84
CA HIS A 499 9.65 -15.60 -12.78
C HIS A 499 9.60 -17.04 -13.33
N LEU A 500 8.73 -17.31 -14.30
CA LEU A 500 8.60 -18.63 -14.94
C LEU A 500 8.26 -19.77 -13.96
N GLY A 501 7.54 -19.43 -12.88
CA GLY A 501 7.14 -20.38 -11.83
C GLY A 501 8.27 -20.78 -10.88
N ILE A 502 9.44 -20.11 -10.95
CA ILE A 502 10.56 -20.35 -10.04
C ILE A 502 10.34 -19.52 -8.77
N ILE A 503 10.30 -20.18 -7.61
CA ILE A 503 10.08 -19.54 -6.32
C ILE A 503 11.41 -19.40 -5.58
N PHE A 504 11.68 -18.18 -5.13
CA PHE A 504 12.82 -17.82 -4.28
C PHE A 504 12.35 -17.44 -2.88
N MET A 505 13.26 -17.50 -1.90
CA MET A 505 13.02 -17.05 -0.53
C MET A 505 12.88 -15.52 -0.49
N GLY A 506 11.68 -14.97 -0.70
CA GLY A 506 11.46 -13.52 -0.75
C GLY A 506 12.10 -12.82 -1.96
N THR A 507 12.28 -11.51 -1.86
CA THR A 507 12.73 -10.64 -2.94
C THR A 507 14.24 -10.41 -2.95
N GLY A 508 14.87 -10.32 -1.77
CA GLY A 508 16.31 -10.07 -1.61
C GLY A 508 16.69 -8.57 -1.67
N LEU A 509 17.96 -8.28 -1.36
CA LEU A 509 18.48 -6.90 -1.33
C LEU A 509 19.21 -6.58 -2.65
N ARG A 510 18.82 -5.50 -3.34
CA ARG A 510 19.46 -5.08 -4.59
C ARG A 510 20.81 -4.42 -4.32
N GLY A 511 21.84 -4.82 -5.08
CA GLY A 511 23.18 -4.23 -4.95
C GLY A 511 23.23 -2.72 -5.24
N GLY A 512 22.41 -2.21 -6.16
CA GLY A 512 22.35 -0.78 -6.51
C GLY A 512 21.93 0.14 -5.36
N TYR A 513 21.34 -0.40 -4.29
CA TYR A 513 21.06 0.37 -3.07
C TYR A 513 22.35 0.79 -2.35
N LEU A 514 23.43 0.00 -2.44
CA LEU A 514 24.71 0.35 -1.83
C LEU A 514 25.45 1.45 -2.59
N GLU A 515 25.35 1.45 -3.92
CA GLU A 515 25.85 2.54 -4.77
C GLU A 515 25.10 3.84 -4.46
N SER A 516 23.77 3.77 -4.34
CA SER A 516 22.95 4.92 -3.95
C SER A 516 23.31 5.45 -2.56
N LEU A 517 23.55 4.55 -1.60
CA LEU A 517 23.99 4.90 -0.25
C LEU A 517 25.36 5.59 -0.27
N GLU A 518 26.32 5.05 -1.02
CA GLU A 518 27.65 5.64 -1.15
C GLU A 518 27.58 7.06 -1.74
N TYR A 519 26.83 7.24 -2.83
CA TYR A 519 26.59 8.55 -3.42
C TYR A 519 25.97 9.56 -2.43
N LEU A 520 24.98 9.14 -1.63
CA LEU A 520 24.38 9.99 -0.59
C LEU A 520 25.40 10.43 0.47
N ILE A 521 26.23 9.50 0.94
CA ILE A 521 27.27 9.77 1.94
C ILE A 521 28.30 10.76 1.39
N GLU A 522 28.80 10.53 0.17
CA GLU A 522 29.77 11.42 -0.49
C GLU A 522 29.22 12.83 -0.72
N LYS A 523 27.99 12.93 -1.23
CA LYS A 523 27.31 14.21 -1.48
C LYS A 523 27.18 15.06 -0.21
N LYS A 524 26.97 14.41 0.94
CA LYS A 524 26.86 15.09 2.25
C LYS A 524 28.21 15.31 2.93
N GLY A 525 29.26 14.60 2.52
CA GLY A 525 30.56 14.62 3.18
C GLY A 525 30.52 14.06 4.60
N ALA A 526 29.59 13.14 4.88
CA ALA A 526 29.37 12.56 6.19
C ALA A 526 30.42 11.48 6.50
N LYS A 527 30.87 11.39 7.76
CA LYS A 527 31.84 10.37 8.20
C LYS A 527 31.26 9.42 9.22
N ASN A 528 30.41 9.91 10.12
CA ASN A 528 29.73 9.12 11.15
C ASN A 528 28.25 8.98 10.78
N ILE A 529 27.87 7.84 10.20
CA ILE A 529 26.53 7.61 9.67
C ILE A 529 25.77 6.63 10.56
N LEU A 530 24.54 6.99 10.88
CA LEU A 530 23.59 6.11 11.54
C LEU A 530 22.57 5.60 10.51
N PHE A 531 22.72 4.34 10.09
CA PHE A 531 21.79 3.70 9.16
C PHE A 531 20.70 2.98 9.95
N LEU A 532 19.45 3.42 9.82
CA LEU A 532 18.31 2.83 10.51
C LEU A 532 17.60 1.83 9.60
N THR A 533 17.42 0.60 10.07
CA THR A 533 16.76 -0.49 9.31
C THR A 533 15.97 -1.41 10.25
N SER A 534 15.31 -2.43 9.70
CA SER A 534 14.55 -3.39 10.49
C SER A 534 15.41 -4.53 11.03
N ILE A 535 14.91 -5.23 12.06
CA ILE A 535 15.55 -6.44 12.60
C ILE A 535 15.68 -7.55 11.56
N LEU A 536 14.77 -7.58 10.58
CA LEU A 536 14.73 -8.58 9.51
C LEU A 536 15.83 -8.31 8.46
N ILE A 537 16.05 -7.05 8.11
CA ILE A 537 16.97 -6.67 7.03
C ILE A 537 18.40 -6.47 7.52
N LYS A 538 18.59 -6.04 8.78
CA LYS A 538 19.92 -5.75 9.35
C LYS A 538 20.98 -6.83 9.04
N PRO A 539 20.75 -8.13 9.29
CA PRO A 539 21.76 -9.16 9.06
C PRO A 539 22.13 -9.31 7.58
N LEU A 540 21.18 -9.13 6.67
CA LEU A 540 21.42 -9.16 5.23
C LEU A 540 22.19 -7.90 4.79
N LEU A 541 21.77 -6.73 5.23
CA LEU A 541 22.41 -5.46 4.90
C LEU A 541 23.88 -5.43 5.36
N GLU A 542 24.16 -5.78 6.62
CA GLU A 542 25.52 -5.81 7.15
C GLU A 542 26.42 -6.76 6.35
N LYS A 543 25.89 -7.92 5.96
CA LYS A 543 26.61 -8.87 5.12
C LYS A 543 26.95 -8.29 3.74
N VAL A 544 25.96 -7.75 3.04
CA VAL A 544 26.17 -7.19 1.68
C VAL A 544 27.09 -5.98 1.74
N MET A 545 27.03 -5.16 2.81
CA MET A 545 27.95 -4.04 3.03
C MET A 545 29.40 -4.51 3.24
N LEU A 546 29.63 -5.57 4.02
CA LEU A 546 30.96 -6.12 4.27
C LEU A 546 31.61 -6.70 2.99
N GLU A 547 30.79 -7.34 2.16
CA GLU A 547 31.21 -7.92 0.88
C GLU A 547 31.42 -6.86 -0.21
N SER A 548 30.79 -5.69 -0.06
CA SER A 548 30.83 -4.61 -1.03
C SER A 548 32.19 -3.90 -1.11
N PRO A 549 32.66 -3.54 -2.32
CA PRO A 549 33.86 -2.72 -2.49
C PRO A 549 33.65 -1.25 -2.11
N PHE A 550 32.41 -0.73 -2.09
CA PHE A 550 32.12 0.70 -1.93
C PHE A 550 32.58 1.30 -0.60
N PHE A 551 32.67 0.49 0.45
CA PHE A 551 32.97 0.96 1.82
C PHE A 551 34.37 0.56 2.30
N ARG A 552 35.15 -0.19 1.51
CA ARG A 552 36.48 -0.68 1.91
C ARG A 552 37.53 0.43 1.84
N GLY A 553 38.34 0.55 2.90
CA GLY A 553 39.49 1.47 2.93
C GLY A 553 39.15 2.95 3.06
N ARG A 554 37.86 3.30 3.26
CA ARG A 554 37.41 4.67 3.49
C ARG A 554 37.35 4.98 4.98
N ALA A 555 37.67 6.21 5.37
CA ALA A 555 37.51 6.70 6.74
C ALA A 555 36.03 7.10 7.01
N ILE A 556 35.13 6.11 6.90
CA ILE A 556 33.69 6.25 7.09
C ILE A 556 33.26 5.20 8.12
N ASP A 557 32.55 5.63 9.15
CA ASP A 557 31.92 4.77 10.14
C ASP A 557 30.42 4.71 9.88
N ILE A 558 29.90 3.53 9.51
CA ILE A 558 28.48 3.31 9.29
C ILE A 558 27.97 2.35 10.35
N LYS A 559 27.16 2.87 11.28
CA LYS A 559 26.51 2.07 12.29
C LYS A 559 25.11 1.68 11.86
N VAL A 560 24.88 0.38 11.67
CA VAL A 560 23.57 -0.19 11.34
C VAL A 560 22.77 -0.48 12.62
N ALA A 561 21.65 0.21 12.75
CA ALA A 561 20.82 0.26 13.94
C ALA A 561 19.37 -0.12 13.63
N VAL A 562 18.66 -0.60 14.67
CA VAL A 562 17.26 -1.05 14.56
C VAL A 562 16.40 -0.24 15.52
N PRO A 563 15.59 0.71 15.03
CA PRO A 563 14.58 1.37 15.84
C PRO A 563 13.54 0.35 16.34
N PRO A 564 13.18 0.39 17.63
CA PRO A 564 12.08 -0.42 18.14
C PRO A 564 10.74 0.10 17.59
N ASN A 565 9.81 -0.80 17.26
CA ASN A 565 8.45 -0.42 16.89
C ASN A 565 7.64 -0.07 18.15
N ARG A 566 7.82 1.14 18.68
CA ARG A 566 7.14 1.60 19.91
C ARG A 566 5.69 1.97 19.61
N PHE A 567 5.43 2.50 18.41
CA PHE A 567 4.09 2.91 18.01
C PHE A 567 3.12 1.73 17.96
N LEU A 568 3.35 0.69 17.13
CA LEU A 568 2.49 -0.49 17.12
C LEU A 568 2.75 -1.39 18.33
N GLY A 569 4.01 -1.57 18.73
CA GLY A 569 4.39 -2.49 19.80
C GLY A 569 3.90 -3.93 19.56
N GLY A 570 3.64 -4.65 20.64
CA GLY A 570 3.35 -6.08 20.59
C GLY A 570 4.59 -6.84 20.12
N ASN A 571 4.43 -7.78 19.19
CA ASN A 571 5.54 -8.50 18.57
C ASN A 571 5.83 -8.03 17.13
N ILE A 572 5.33 -6.85 16.74
CA ILE A 572 5.54 -6.32 15.39
C ILE A 572 7.00 -5.98 15.14
N CYS A 573 7.59 -6.57 14.10
CA CYS A 573 9.00 -6.38 13.74
C CYS A 573 9.24 -5.87 12.30
N MET A 574 8.17 -5.54 11.57
CA MET A 574 8.25 -5.04 10.19
C MET A 574 8.73 -3.59 10.17
N GLY A 575 9.78 -3.31 9.40
CA GLY A 575 10.37 -1.96 9.28
C GLY A 575 9.44 -0.95 8.60
N ASP A 576 8.63 -1.41 7.65
CA ASP A 576 7.66 -0.57 6.92
C ASP A 576 6.52 -0.05 7.81
N LEU A 577 6.43 -0.60 9.03
CA LEU A 577 5.45 -0.19 10.03
C LEU A 577 6.04 0.70 11.12
N LEU A 578 7.30 1.12 11.00
CA LEU A 578 7.89 2.15 11.84
C LEU A 578 7.36 3.53 11.43
N VAL A 579 7.02 4.35 12.41
CA VAL A 579 6.53 5.72 12.19
C VAL A 579 7.62 6.74 12.52
N VAL A 580 7.45 7.99 12.07
CA VAL A 580 8.36 9.12 12.31
C VAL A 580 8.75 9.23 13.78
N GLN A 581 7.81 9.02 14.71
CA GLN A 581 8.09 9.08 16.14
C GLN A 581 9.07 7.98 16.61
N ASP A 582 8.97 6.76 16.07
CA ASP A 582 9.89 5.66 16.44
C ASP A 582 11.34 6.03 16.09
N TYR A 583 11.54 6.71 14.95
CA TYR A 583 12.85 7.19 14.52
C TYR A 583 13.37 8.34 15.40
N ILE A 584 12.53 9.34 15.68
CA ILE A 584 12.88 10.49 16.53
C ILE A 584 13.35 10.01 17.90
N ASP A 585 12.55 9.15 18.52
CA ASP A 585 12.85 8.61 19.84
C ASP A 585 14.16 7.83 19.84
N TYR A 586 14.36 6.97 18.83
CA TYR A 586 15.58 6.19 18.69
C TYR A 586 16.83 7.07 18.54
N ILE A 587 16.78 8.09 17.69
CA ILE A 587 17.91 8.99 17.45
C ILE A 587 18.26 9.79 18.71
N LYS A 588 17.25 10.26 19.46
CA LYS A 588 17.46 10.94 20.75
C LYS A 588 18.09 10.00 21.77
N ASP A 589 17.57 8.78 21.91
CA ASP A 589 18.13 7.76 22.81
C ASP A 589 19.58 7.39 22.42
N TYR A 590 19.87 7.30 21.12
CA TYR A 590 21.20 7.05 20.59
C TYR A 590 22.21 8.13 21.00
N ILE A 591 21.85 9.41 20.78
CA ILE A 591 22.72 10.55 21.12
C ILE A 591 22.96 10.57 22.63
N ASN A 592 21.91 10.41 23.43
CA ASN A 592 22.00 10.44 24.89
C ASN A 592 22.85 9.28 25.46
N SER A 593 22.78 8.09 24.85
CA SER A 593 23.47 6.90 25.36
C SER A 593 24.93 6.78 24.89
N THR A 594 25.28 7.38 23.75
CA THR A 594 26.63 7.26 23.17
C THR A 594 27.47 8.53 23.32
N ASP A 595 26.84 9.67 23.64
CA ASP A 595 27.45 11.01 23.59
C ASP A 595 28.03 11.35 22.19
N VAL A 596 27.55 10.66 21.15
CA VAL A 596 27.95 10.86 19.75
C VAL A 596 26.75 11.31 18.95
N LYS A 597 26.85 12.50 18.36
CA LYS A 597 25.88 13.00 17.38
C LYS A 597 26.31 12.54 15.98
N PRO A 598 25.50 11.75 15.26
CA PRO A 598 25.84 11.33 13.89
C PRO A 598 25.83 12.54 12.94
N ASP A 599 26.66 12.48 11.90
CA ASP A 599 26.73 13.50 10.84
C ASP A 599 25.54 13.38 9.88
N LEU A 600 25.00 12.17 9.75
CA LEU A 600 23.92 11.82 8.85
C LEU A 600 23.16 10.60 9.38
N VAL A 601 21.83 10.68 9.35
CA VAL A 601 20.94 9.53 9.52
C VAL A 601 20.40 9.13 8.15
N VAL A 602 20.48 7.84 7.83
CA VAL A 602 19.91 7.28 6.59
C VAL A 602 18.79 6.31 6.93
N ILE A 603 17.64 6.48 6.28
CA ILE A 603 16.46 5.64 6.47
C ILE A 603 15.97 5.15 5.10
N PRO A 604 15.62 3.86 4.92
CA PRO A 604 15.00 3.39 3.69
C PRO A 604 13.66 4.10 3.41
N SER A 605 13.30 4.30 2.14
CA SER A 605 12.06 4.98 1.77
C SER A 605 10.79 4.17 2.06
N SER A 606 10.91 2.85 2.26
CA SER A 606 9.76 1.93 2.35
C SER A 606 8.68 2.29 3.39
N PRO A 607 8.98 2.81 4.61
CA PRO A 607 7.94 3.23 5.57
C PRO A 607 7.18 4.49 5.14
N PHE A 608 7.67 5.22 4.15
CA PHE A 608 7.14 6.51 3.70
C PHE A 608 6.57 6.46 2.26
N ASN A 609 6.65 5.31 1.60
CA ASN A 609 6.30 5.15 0.19
C ASN A 609 4.80 5.01 -0.08
N LEU A 610 3.99 4.60 0.90
CA LEU A 610 2.56 4.30 0.69
C LEU A 610 1.80 5.48 0.06
N SER A 611 2.16 6.71 0.41
CA SER A 611 1.51 7.93 -0.07
C SER A 611 2.17 8.56 -1.29
N GLY A 612 3.43 8.24 -1.59
CA GLY A 612 4.25 9.03 -2.51
C GLY A 612 4.65 10.43 -1.98
N TRP A 613 4.14 10.85 -0.82
CA TRP A 613 4.39 12.17 -0.21
C TRP A 613 5.46 12.16 0.89
N GLY A 614 6.18 11.05 1.05
CA GLY A 614 7.18 10.89 2.11
C GLY A 614 6.55 10.92 3.51
N ARG A 615 5.31 10.41 3.64
CA ARG A 615 4.55 10.36 4.89
C ARG A 615 4.43 8.94 5.44
N ASP A 616 4.56 8.80 6.75
CA ASP A 616 4.31 7.54 7.45
C ASP A 616 2.80 7.24 7.61
N LEU A 617 2.46 6.10 8.21
CA LEU A 617 1.07 5.67 8.42
C LEU A 617 0.26 6.57 9.38
N THR A 618 0.92 7.48 10.11
CA THR A 618 0.25 8.50 10.94
C THR A 618 0.01 9.80 10.18
N GLY A 619 0.52 9.92 8.95
CA GLY A 619 0.44 11.10 8.10
C GLY A 619 1.57 12.11 8.35
N ARG A 620 2.58 11.78 9.16
CA ARG A 620 3.72 12.66 9.42
C ARG A 620 4.77 12.55 8.32
N VAL A 621 5.36 13.69 7.94
CA VAL A 621 6.41 13.74 6.92
C VAL A 621 7.77 13.36 7.54
N TYR A 622 8.58 12.57 6.83
CA TYR A 622 9.89 12.14 7.32
C TYR A 622 10.82 13.31 7.70
N MET A 623 10.66 14.48 7.07
CA MET A 623 11.42 15.69 7.37
C MET A 623 11.26 16.18 8.82
N ASP A 624 10.19 15.77 9.52
CA ASP A 624 10.04 16.08 10.94
C ASP A 624 11.12 15.40 11.80
N ILE A 625 11.71 14.29 11.33
CA ILE A 625 12.81 13.61 12.03
C ILE A 625 14.01 14.55 12.14
N GLU A 626 14.43 15.19 11.05
CA GLU A 626 15.54 16.16 11.05
C GLU A 626 15.20 17.38 11.92
N ARG A 627 13.98 17.92 11.80
CA ARG A 627 13.53 19.09 12.58
C ARG A 627 13.56 18.84 14.09
N GLU A 628 13.18 17.65 14.53
CA GLU A 628 13.07 17.32 15.95
C GLU A 628 14.35 16.77 16.58
N THR A 629 15.27 16.23 15.78
CA THR A 629 16.52 15.66 16.27
C THR A 629 17.72 16.56 16.01
N GLU A 630 17.56 17.58 15.16
CA GLU A 630 18.62 18.48 14.70
C GLU A 630 19.81 17.72 14.08
N VAL A 631 19.54 16.55 13.50
CA VAL A 631 20.49 15.71 12.78
C VAL A 631 20.06 15.62 11.33
N PRO A 632 20.96 15.82 10.34
CA PRO A 632 20.62 15.66 8.93
C PRO A 632 20.03 14.26 8.64
N VAL A 633 18.89 14.21 7.95
CA VAL A 633 18.22 12.95 7.58
C VAL A 633 18.12 12.85 6.06
N GLU A 634 18.51 11.70 5.52
CA GLU A 634 18.31 11.38 4.10
C GLU A 634 17.58 10.05 3.94
N ILE A 635 16.74 10.01 2.91
CA ILE A 635 16.01 8.81 2.52
C ILE A 635 16.83 8.04 1.47
N LEU A 636 17.06 6.75 1.71
CA LEU A 636 17.59 5.83 0.71
C LEU A 636 16.41 5.24 -0.07
N GLU A 637 16.29 5.64 -1.33
CA GLU A 637 15.24 5.10 -2.20
C GLU A 637 15.39 3.60 -2.40
N CYS A 638 14.38 2.85 -1.97
CA CYS A 638 14.33 1.41 -2.10
C CYS A 638 12.90 0.94 -2.37
N GLN A 639 12.78 -0.14 -3.14
CA GLN A 639 11.51 -0.84 -3.25
C GLN A 639 11.20 -1.52 -1.92
N THR A 640 9.94 -1.45 -1.51
CA THR A 640 9.42 -2.27 -0.42
C THR A 640 9.73 -3.74 -0.69
N ILE A 641 10.37 -4.38 0.28
CA ILE A 641 10.70 -5.81 0.24
C ILE A 641 9.41 -6.53 0.62
N TYR A 642 8.55 -6.76 -0.39
CA TYR A 642 7.29 -7.50 -0.27
C TYR A 642 7.60 -8.98 -0.09
N ASP A 643 8.04 -9.33 1.12
CA ASP A 643 8.33 -10.72 1.50
C ASP A 643 7.16 -11.41 2.14
#